data_AF-A0A1I4YZH7-F1
#
_entry.id   AF-A0A1I4YZH7-F1
#
_cell.length_a   1.000
_cell.length_b   1.000
_cell.length_c   1.000
_cell.angle_alpha   90.00
_cell.angle_beta   90.00
_cell.angle_gamma   90.00
#
_symmetry.space_group_name_H-M   'P 1'
#
loop_
_entity.id
_entity.type
_entity.pdbx_description
1 polymer ?
#
loop_
_entity_poly.entity_id
_entity_poly.type
_entity_poly.pdbx_seq_one_letter_code
_entity_poly.pdbx_strand_id
1 'polypeptide(L)'
;MFSRITAQLPADGLLFHTLTGTETLSRPFVLTAELLATDARIDRHALLGKPVTFTLPTDGLMSALSPRYLNGKITRVAVRSQELSGTRYAVYQLTVEPDLWPMKRDRNLRIFQSQTVPQIVQTLLKEYGVNVETRLAGSYRVWEYCVQYQESSLDFISRLMELEGIYYFFRHEADKHTLVLCDAPDQHQAFPGYETIAYHVTPSGGVVTEEGISQWSLAESVTPGIYSTDDYDFRKPNAWMLQARQNPASPVPGSVDVYDWPGHFVDHSHGESYARIRQEVWQAEHHSVSGSGTATGIAPGFIFSIINAPHFSDNGEYLVTSATYDFAENSYASGDTGDSRHNIHFTVLPSSVTYRTPPETAWPKTHGPQTAKVVGPKGESIWTDRYGRVKVKFHWDRLAKGDDTSSCWVRVSSAWAGQGFGGVQIPRVNDEVVVDFINGDPDRPLIIGRVYNEASMPPWALPAAATQMGFLSRSKDGTADTANALRFEDKAGEEHLWIQAQKNMDTHVKNDSSHSVANNHSHYAGGNELYRVETNRVHGVKGGEERLTGKGKLDAVVDTYVVGSGTKLRLECGESAIELNANGQINIVGKGFNIFVQGDGHITTSGGKLNLNTDGAKPGTSAPGSSHKQNISQAVENLFPPKQKGQAAPAAPKAAAAPAKGAAAPLKQTANSDDTKKLDDSVVRSIMKSEGAGGEQGGVPEMYGFRKGFGPAYKDIAAARKKYGQGSDEEFEVVSKYMNQTAQKAGALNFSDPGKQAAVMSLAHMRGVGGAQAILNSMSGDDIVKSSQLTEKSIDYVEKMGSSEFQNNLVSARLNYDKSIYGSTTTVKNGVSYNWWDHYSTGLTKRYNNEAAEFLKFSGE
;
A
#
# COMPACT_ATOMS: atom_id res chain seq x y z
N MET A 1 17.43 59.27 -46.37
CA MET A 1 16.96 57.86 -46.38
C MET A 1 17.74 57.13 -45.32
N PHE A 2 17.06 56.57 -44.33
CA PHE A 2 17.67 55.94 -43.16
C PHE A 2 18.28 54.60 -43.58
N SER A 3 19.57 54.58 -43.93
CA SER A 3 20.30 53.35 -44.28
C SER A 3 21.06 52.75 -43.09
N ARG A 4 20.77 53.21 -41.86
CA ARG A 4 21.50 52.84 -40.65
C ARG A 4 20.55 52.31 -39.58
N ILE A 5 21.00 51.30 -38.85
CA ILE A 5 20.32 50.83 -37.65
C ILE A 5 20.40 51.90 -36.56
N THR A 6 19.25 52.23 -35.96
CA THR A 6 19.19 53.17 -34.83
C THR A 6 18.71 52.46 -33.57
N ALA A 7 19.21 52.89 -32.41
CA ALA A 7 18.74 52.40 -31.12
C ALA A 7 17.95 53.51 -30.40
N GLN A 8 16.74 53.19 -29.95
CA GLN A 8 15.92 54.04 -29.10
C GLN A 8 15.92 53.46 -27.68
N LEU A 9 16.32 54.29 -26.71
CA LEU A 9 16.41 53.94 -25.31
C LEU A 9 16.11 55.17 -24.43
N PRO A 10 15.87 55.02 -23.12
CA PRO A 10 15.48 56.15 -22.26
C PRO A 10 16.58 57.18 -22.00
N ALA A 11 17.81 56.95 -22.47
CA ALA A 11 18.93 57.86 -22.33
C ALA A 11 19.40 58.34 -23.71
N ASP A 12 19.62 59.64 -23.84
CA ASP A 12 20.11 60.26 -25.07
C ASP A 12 21.63 60.11 -25.23
N GLY A 13 22.12 60.26 -26.46
CA GLY A 13 23.55 60.33 -26.76
C GLY A 13 24.26 58.98 -26.93
N LEU A 14 23.51 57.88 -27.00
CA LEU A 14 24.02 56.54 -27.32
C LEU A 14 23.74 56.20 -28.78
N LEU A 15 24.81 55.95 -29.54
CA LEU A 15 24.77 55.67 -30.97
C LEU A 15 24.98 54.19 -31.24
N PHE A 16 24.18 53.58 -32.11
CA PHE A 16 24.34 52.16 -32.45
C PHE A 16 25.68 51.90 -33.15
N HIS A 17 26.36 50.82 -32.77
CA HIS A 17 27.57 50.34 -33.42
C HIS A 17 27.46 48.89 -33.88
N THR A 18 27.17 47.95 -32.98
CA THR A 18 27.00 46.54 -33.34
C THR A 18 25.84 45.87 -32.61
N LEU A 19 25.29 44.82 -33.19
CA LEU A 19 24.36 43.90 -32.54
C LEU A 19 24.63 42.47 -32.99
N THR A 20 24.82 41.59 -32.02
CA THR A 20 24.95 40.16 -32.24
C THR A 20 23.99 39.39 -31.33
N GLY A 21 23.47 38.27 -31.79
CA GLY A 21 22.58 37.44 -30.97
C GLY A 21 21.68 36.56 -31.82
N THR A 22 20.95 35.68 -31.15
CA THR A 22 20.12 34.67 -31.80
C THR A 22 18.69 34.74 -31.28
N GLU A 23 17.75 34.65 -32.21
CA GLU A 23 16.35 34.34 -31.96
C GLU A 23 16.06 32.94 -32.48
N THR A 24 15.26 32.16 -31.76
CA THR A 24 14.88 30.80 -32.15
C THR A 24 13.46 30.52 -31.66
N LEU A 25 12.68 29.74 -32.42
CA LEU A 25 11.38 29.26 -31.94
C LEU A 25 11.52 28.58 -30.58
N SER A 26 10.55 28.85 -29.72
CA SER A 26 10.44 28.38 -28.33
C SER A 26 11.60 28.73 -27.41
N ARG A 27 12.49 29.65 -27.81
CA ARG A 27 13.59 30.11 -26.96
C ARG A 27 13.51 31.61 -26.71
N PRO A 28 13.79 32.07 -25.48
CA PRO A 28 13.91 33.49 -25.20
C PRO A 28 15.16 34.04 -25.89
N PHE A 29 15.01 35.08 -26.69
CA PHE A 29 16.13 35.72 -27.37
C PHE A 29 17.14 36.31 -26.39
N VAL A 30 18.40 36.37 -26.81
CA VAL A 30 19.47 37.09 -26.11
C VAL A 30 20.27 37.85 -27.14
N LEU A 31 20.19 39.17 -27.09
CA LEU A 31 20.90 40.07 -27.99
C LEU A 31 21.97 40.84 -27.22
N THR A 32 23.14 41.00 -27.81
CA THR A 32 24.24 41.82 -27.31
C THR A 32 24.43 42.99 -28.26
N ALA A 33 24.14 44.20 -27.79
CA ALA A 33 24.32 45.41 -28.57
C ALA A 33 25.45 46.26 -27.99
N GLU A 34 26.28 46.84 -28.85
CA GLU A 34 27.27 47.85 -28.48
C GLU A 34 26.82 49.22 -28.96
N LEU A 35 26.71 50.16 -28.02
CA LEU A 35 26.39 51.55 -28.28
C LEU A 35 27.59 52.43 -27.92
N LEU A 36 27.82 53.48 -28.71
CA LEU A 36 28.91 54.43 -28.53
C LEU A 36 28.39 55.72 -27.92
N ALA A 37 29.10 56.22 -26.91
CA ALA A 37 28.91 57.56 -26.38
C ALA A 37 30.27 58.28 -26.26
N THR A 38 30.26 59.60 -26.40
CA THR A 38 31.42 60.46 -26.12
C THR A 38 31.53 60.80 -24.62
N ASP A 39 30.46 60.64 -23.85
CA ASP A 39 30.44 60.78 -22.39
C ASP A 39 30.28 59.40 -21.71
N ALA A 40 31.25 59.02 -20.87
CA ALA A 40 31.24 57.77 -20.12
C ALA A 40 30.37 57.81 -18.84
N ARG A 41 29.73 58.94 -18.54
CA ARG A 41 28.99 59.17 -17.27
C ARG A 41 27.49 58.90 -17.37
N ILE A 42 26.98 58.36 -18.47
CA ILE A 42 25.57 57.93 -18.56
C ILE A 42 25.27 56.96 -17.42
N ASP A 43 24.21 57.23 -16.66
CA ASP A 43 23.82 56.41 -15.52
C ASP A 43 23.37 55.03 -15.99
N ARG A 44 24.25 54.05 -15.83
CA ARG A 44 24.01 52.65 -16.19
C ARG A 44 22.87 52.05 -15.38
N HIS A 45 22.66 52.49 -14.14
CA HIS A 45 21.59 51.97 -13.31
C HIS A 45 20.22 52.38 -13.85
N ALA A 46 20.11 53.60 -14.41
CA ALA A 46 18.89 54.07 -15.05
C ALA A 46 18.50 53.27 -16.31
N LEU A 47 19.46 52.59 -16.97
CA LEU A 47 19.22 51.76 -18.15
C LEU A 47 18.71 50.35 -17.80
N LEU A 48 19.08 49.80 -16.65
CA LEU A 48 18.72 48.43 -16.28
C LEU A 48 17.19 48.28 -16.12
N GLY A 49 16.66 47.21 -16.70
CA GLY A 49 15.24 46.88 -16.71
C GLY A 49 14.38 47.74 -17.64
N LYS A 50 14.97 48.71 -18.36
CA LYS A 50 14.28 49.56 -19.33
C LYS A 50 14.25 48.94 -20.73
N PRO A 51 13.24 49.29 -21.56
CA PRO A 51 13.19 48.83 -22.94
C PRO A 51 14.26 49.51 -23.80
N VAL A 52 14.73 48.78 -24.81
CA VAL A 52 15.50 49.30 -25.95
C VAL A 52 14.88 48.74 -27.23
N THR A 53 14.73 49.60 -28.23
CA THR A 53 14.25 49.23 -29.57
C THR A 53 15.32 49.55 -30.59
N PHE A 54 15.76 48.54 -31.35
CA PHE A 54 16.57 48.73 -32.55
C PHE A 54 15.65 48.80 -33.76
N THR A 55 15.80 49.84 -34.59
CA THR A 55 15.07 49.99 -35.85
C THR A 55 16.01 49.62 -36.98
N LEU A 56 15.67 48.55 -37.70
CA LEU A 56 16.41 48.07 -38.86
C LEU A 56 15.83 48.70 -40.12
N PRO A 57 16.68 49.22 -41.02
CA PRO A 57 16.23 49.64 -42.34
C PRO A 57 15.78 48.40 -43.14
N THR A 58 14.67 48.51 -43.85
CA THR A 58 14.19 47.51 -44.81
C THR A 58 14.31 48.06 -46.22
N ASP A 59 14.52 47.18 -47.22
CA ASP A 59 14.57 47.57 -48.63
C ASP A 59 13.16 47.57 -49.28
N GLY A 60 12.94 48.37 -50.33
CA GLY A 60 11.70 48.39 -51.11
C GLY A 60 10.75 49.60 -50.94
N LEU A 61 9.74 49.72 -51.82
CA LEU A 61 8.86 50.89 -51.95
C LEU A 61 8.03 51.22 -50.69
N MET A 62 7.82 50.23 -49.81
CA MET A 62 7.08 50.34 -48.54
C MET A 62 8.00 50.48 -47.31
N SER A 63 9.32 50.51 -47.49
CA SER A 63 10.36 50.64 -46.44
C SER A 63 10.10 51.79 -45.47
N ALA A 64 9.65 52.94 -45.97
CA ALA A 64 9.37 54.12 -45.16
C ALA A 64 8.10 54.02 -44.30
N LEU A 65 7.23 53.03 -44.55
CA LEU A 65 5.94 52.85 -43.87
C LEU A 65 5.98 51.73 -42.81
N SER A 66 6.92 50.78 -42.90
CA SER A 66 7.02 49.63 -41.99
C SER A 66 8.48 49.16 -41.78
N PRO A 67 9.29 49.86 -40.96
CA PRO A 67 10.62 49.36 -40.58
C PRO A 67 10.53 48.13 -39.68
N ARG A 68 11.58 47.31 -39.65
CA ARG A 68 11.67 46.17 -38.73
C ARG A 68 12.20 46.63 -37.37
N TYR A 69 11.64 46.09 -36.29
CA TYR A 69 12.09 46.38 -34.94
C TYR A 69 12.72 45.15 -34.29
N LEU A 70 13.66 45.37 -33.38
CA LEU A 70 14.08 44.43 -32.34
C LEU A 70 13.93 45.12 -30.99
N ASN A 71 12.88 44.77 -30.25
CA ASN A 71 12.55 45.33 -28.95
C ASN A 71 12.81 44.33 -27.82
N GLY A 72 13.42 44.77 -26.73
CA GLY A 72 13.61 43.96 -25.51
C GLY A 72 14.00 44.80 -24.30
N LYS A 73 14.25 44.16 -23.16
CA LYS A 73 14.69 44.82 -21.92
C LYS A 73 16.18 44.67 -21.70
N ILE A 74 16.82 45.74 -21.24
CA ILE A 74 18.24 45.75 -20.87
C ILE A 74 18.43 45.03 -19.53
N THR A 75 19.00 43.82 -19.55
CA THR A 75 19.22 43.01 -18.33
C THR A 75 20.63 43.14 -17.77
N ARG A 76 21.59 43.60 -18.59
CA ARG A 76 22.96 43.87 -18.18
C ARG A 76 23.55 45.02 -18.98
N VAL A 77 24.35 45.85 -18.31
CA VAL A 77 25.13 46.94 -18.92
C VAL A 77 26.59 46.79 -18.51
N ALA A 78 27.50 46.78 -19.48
CA ALA A 78 28.93 46.88 -19.25
C ALA A 78 29.49 48.07 -20.04
N VAL A 79 30.49 48.76 -19.49
CA VAL A 79 31.11 49.91 -20.15
C VAL A 79 32.61 49.72 -20.21
N ARG A 80 33.19 49.95 -21.38
CA ARG A 80 34.64 49.98 -21.60
C ARG A 80 35.03 51.21 -22.40
N SER A 81 36.27 51.67 -22.22
CA SER A 81 36.85 52.69 -23.09
C SER A 81 37.49 52.01 -24.29
N GLN A 82 37.20 52.49 -25.50
CA GLN A 82 37.80 51.99 -26.73
C GLN A 82 38.10 53.15 -27.67
N GLU A 83 39.28 53.12 -28.28
CA GLU A 83 39.60 54.04 -29.37
C GLU A 83 39.13 53.40 -30.69
N LEU A 84 38.24 54.10 -31.40
CA LEU A 84 37.72 53.69 -32.70
C LEU A 84 37.96 54.83 -33.68
N SER A 85 38.70 54.54 -34.76
CA SER A 85 38.97 55.47 -35.86
C SER A 85 39.48 56.85 -35.38
N GLY A 86 40.40 56.83 -34.41
CA GLY A 86 41.05 58.02 -33.83
C GLY A 86 40.23 58.80 -32.80
N THR A 87 39.01 58.33 -32.45
CA THR A 87 38.16 58.93 -31.41
C THR A 87 38.02 57.98 -30.23
N ARG A 88 38.20 58.48 -29.00
CA ARG A 88 37.99 57.72 -27.78
C ARG A 88 36.50 57.69 -27.42
N TYR A 89 35.87 56.53 -27.55
CA TYR A 89 34.49 56.31 -27.16
C TYR A 89 34.39 55.55 -25.83
N ALA A 90 33.28 55.80 -25.11
CA ALA A 90 32.75 54.89 -24.12
C ALA A 90 31.81 53.90 -24.83
N VAL A 91 32.18 52.62 -24.85
CA VAL A 91 31.39 51.55 -25.46
C VAL A 91 30.51 50.92 -24.39
N TYR A 92 29.20 51.08 -24.55
CA TYR A 92 28.16 50.49 -23.71
C TYR A 92 27.71 49.19 -24.35
N GLN A 93 28.11 48.06 -23.76
CA GLN A 93 27.63 46.75 -24.14
C GLN A 93 26.37 46.41 -23.33
N LEU A 94 25.24 46.29 -24.01
CA LEU A 94 23.94 45.96 -23.46
C LEU A 94 23.62 44.49 -23.74
N THR A 95 23.17 43.75 -22.72
CA THR A 95 22.47 42.47 -22.92
C THR A 95 20.98 42.76 -22.90
N VAL A 96 20.29 42.35 -23.97
CA VAL A 96 18.88 42.63 -24.23
C VAL A 96 18.13 41.29 -24.32
N GLU A 97 17.11 41.13 -23.49
CA GLU A 97 16.33 39.89 -23.35
C GLU A 97 14.83 40.19 -23.30
N PRO A 98 13.96 39.19 -23.57
CA PRO A 98 12.52 39.38 -23.51
C PRO A 98 12.01 39.55 -22.07
N ASP A 99 10.73 39.91 -21.96
CA ASP A 99 9.98 39.98 -20.71
C ASP A 99 9.90 38.64 -19.95
N LEU A 100 10.36 37.53 -20.55
CA LEU A 100 10.55 36.24 -19.89
C LEU A 100 11.74 36.20 -18.92
N TRP A 101 12.64 37.19 -18.93
CA TRP A 101 13.84 37.16 -18.10
C TRP A 101 13.59 36.91 -16.60
N PRO A 102 12.59 37.55 -15.94
CA PRO A 102 12.31 37.29 -14.53
C PRO A 102 11.90 35.82 -14.28
N MET A 103 11.22 35.20 -15.24
CA MET A 103 10.78 33.80 -15.17
C MET A 103 11.94 32.80 -15.31
N LYS A 104 13.10 33.22 -15.84
CA LYS A 104 14.34 32.42 -15.82
C LYS A 104 14.99 32.43 -14.43
N ARG A 105 14.66 33.41 -13.59
CA ARG A 105 15.36 33.73 -12.34
C ARG A 105 14.57 33.38 -11.10
N ASP A 106 13.25 33.17 -11.24
CA ASP A 106 12.43 32.71 -10.15
C ASP A 106 12.57 31.20 -9.94
N ARG A 107 12.03 30.72 -8.83
CA ARG A 107 11.91 29.31 -8.52
C ARG A 107 10.72 29.13 -7.60
N ASN A 108 9.78 28.28 -7.99
CA ASN A 108 8.49 28.20 -7.29
C ASN A 108 8.00 26.76 -7.07
N LEU A 109 6.99 26.68 -6.20
CA LEU A 109 6.27 25.47 -5.81
C LEU A 109 4.78 25.83 -5.83
N ARG A 110 4.04 25.37 -6.85
CA ARG A 110 2.64 25.74 -7.08
C ARG A 110 1.84 24.58 -7.64
N ILE A 111 0.58 24.50 -7.24
CA ILE A 111 -0.38 23.51 -7.72
C ILE A 111 -1.40 24.22 -8.61
N PHE A 112 -1.59 23.71 -9.83
CA PHE A 112 -2.62 24.09 -10.77
C PHE A 112 -3.62 22.94 -10.89
N GLN A 113 -4.91 23.25 -10.78
CA GLN A 113 -5.98 22.27 -10.83
C GLN A 113 -7.05 22.70 -11.81
N SER A 114 -7.61 21.71 -12.51
CA SER A 114 -8.75 21.86 -13.43
C SER A 114 -8.54 22.95 -14.50
N GLN A 115 -7.34 23.00 -15.07
CA GLN A 115 -6.95 23.98 -16.09
C GLN A 115 -6.29 23.29 -17.28
N THR A 116 -6.36 23.90 -18.46
CA THR A 116 -5.58 23.49 -19.63
C THR A 116 -4.18 24.09 -19.57
N VAL A 117 -3.21 23.49 -20.28
CA VAL A 117 -1.85 24.05 -20.36
C VAL A 117 -1.85 25.49 -20.90
N PRO A 118 -2.58 25.85 -21.97
CA PRO A 118 -2.68 27.25 -22.39
C PRO A 118 -3.16 28.21 -21.29
N GLN A 119 -4.12 27.79 -20.45
CA GLN A 119 -4.59 28.61 -19.33
C GLN A 119 -3.50 28.81 -18.26
N ILE A 120 -2.75 27.75 -17.94
CA ILE A 120 -1.63 27.81 -16.99
C ILE A 120 -0.54 28.73 -17.52
N VAL A 121 -0.13 28.54 -18.78
CA VAL A 121 0.90 29.35 -19.46
C VAL A 121 0.49 30.82 -19.49
N GLN A 122 -0.74 31.14 -19.93
CA GLN A 122 -1.24 32.51 -19.95
C GLN A 122 -1.32 33.15 -18.56
N THR A 123 -1.71 32.37 -17.54
CA THR A 123 -1.75 32.85 -16.15
C THR A 123 -0.36 33.31 -15.70
N LEU A 124 0.66 32.47 -15.90
CA LEU A 124 2.03 32.81 -15.52
C LEU A 124 2.59 33.97 -16.34
N LEU A 125 2.44 33.94 -17.67
CA LEU A 125 2.91 35.04 -18.52
C LEU A 125 2.29 36.38 -18.12
N LYS A 126 0.99 36.39 -17.77
CA LYS A 126 0.29 37.59 -17.28
C LYS A 126 0.82 38.07 -15.93
N GLU A 127 1.11 37.16 -14.98
CA GLU A 127 1.68 37.52 -13.68
C GLU A 127 3.05 38.24 -13.81
N TYR A 128 3.83 37.90 -14.84
CA TYR A 128 5.12 38.54 -15.14
C TYR A 128 5.03 39.74 -16.10
N GLY A 129 3.81 40.10 -16.55
CA GLY A 129 3.59 41.25 -17.43
C GLY A 129 4.08 41.05 -18.87
N VAL A 130 4.13 39.81 -19.35
CA VAL A 130 4.50 39.47 -20.72
C VAL A 130 3.32 39.75 -21.65
N ASN A 131 3.57 40.43 -22.77
CA ASN A 131 2.56 40.59 -23.83
C ASN A 131 2.40 39.26 -24.58
N VAL A 132 1.17 38.75 -24.66
CA VAL A 132 0.90 37.44 -25.26
C VAL A 132 -0.20 37.54 -26.32
N GLU A 133 0.03 36.90 -27.45
CA GLU A 133 -0.96 36.59 -28.47
C GLU A 133 -1.08 35.06 -28.60
N THR A 134 -2.31 34.55 -28.71
CA THR A 134 -2.55 33.11 -28.82
C THR A 134 -3.13 32.80 -30.19
N ARG A 135 -2.41 32.01 -30.98
CA ARG A 135 -2.83 31.45 -32.27
C ARG A 135 -2.76 29.93 -32.16
N LEU A 136 -3.65 29.33 -31.37
CA LEU A 136 -3.68 27.88 -31.20
C LEU A 136 -4.90 27.33 -31.94
N ALA A 137 -4.70 26.31 -32.78
CA ALA A 137 -5.76 25.64 -33.53
C ALA A 137 -6.20 24.33 -32.84
N GLY A 138 -5.35 23.76 -31.98
CA GLY A 138 -5.61 22.52 -31.28
C GLY A 138 -6.57 22.65 -30.10
N SER A 139 -7.12 21.51 -29.67
CA SER A 139 -7.86 21.39 -28.42
C SER A 139 -7.00 20.72 -27.35
N TYR A 140 -7.01 21.27 -26.13
CA TYR A 140 -6.11 20.87 -25.05
C TYR A 140 -6.89 20.24 -23.91
N ARG A 141 -6.32 19.21 -23.28
CA ARG A 141 -6.95 18.53 -22.16
C ARG A 141 -7.00 19.42 -20.91
N VAL A 142 -7.98 19.17 -20.06
CA VAL A 142 -8.02 19.74 -18.72
C VAL A 142 -7.19 18.85 -17.79
N TRP A 143 -6.15 19.41 -17.20
CA TRP A 143 -5.34 18.74 -16.20
C TRP A 143 -6.05 18.80 -14.85
N GLU A 144 -6.35 17.63 -14.27
CA GLU A 144 -6.94 17.53 -12.92
C GLU A 144 -5.97 18.11 -11.88
N TYR A 145 -4.68 17.84 -12.07
CA TYR A 145 -3.60 18.21 -11.16
C TYR A 145 -2.29 18.37 -11.94
N CYS A 146 -1.62 19.51 -11.78
CA CYS A 146 -0.32 19.81 -12.38
C CYS A 146 0.49 20.69 -11.43
N VAL A 147 1.75 20.33 -11.18
CA VAL A 147 2.58 20.92 -10.13
C VAL A 147 3.83 21.53 -10.77
N GLN A 148 4.05 22.81 -10.50
CA GLN A 148 5.37 23.44 -10.64
C GLN A 148 6.18 23.04 -9.41
N TYR A 149 7.27 22.30 -9.59
CA TYR A 149 8.01 21.71 -8.47
C TYR A 149 9.50 22.06 -8.48
N GLN A 150 9.89 23.03 -7.66
CA GLN A 150 11.28 23.48 -7.49
C GLN A 150 12.00 23.84 -8.80
N GLU A 151 11.26 24.34 -9.77
CA GLU A 151 11.72 24.74 -11.09
C GLU A 151 11.42 26.23 -11.31
N SER A 152 12.06 26.84 -12.31
CA SER A 152 11.75 28.22 -12.71
C SER A 152 10.37 28.27 -13.39
N SER A 153 9.73 29.44 -13.40
CA SER A 153 8.45 29.60 -14.09
C SER A 153 8.61 29.45 -15.60
N LEU A 154 9.79 29.75 -16.16
CA LEU A 154 10.08 29.47 -17.57
C LEU A 154 10.18 27.97 -17.83
N ASP A 155 10.96 27.22 -17.05
CA ASP A 155 11.12 25.77 -17.25
C ASP A 155 9.76 25.06 -17.15
N PHE A 156 8.94 25.49 -16.18
CA PHE A 156 7.60 24.94 -16.00
C PHE A 156 6.71 25.12 -17.23
N ILE A 157 6.63 26.33 -17.80
CA ILE A 157 5.83 26.54 -19.00
C ILE A 157 6.46 25.86 -20.23
N SER A 158 7.79 25.83 -20.33
CA SER A 158 8.49 25.22 -21.46
C SER A 158 8.20 23.72 -21.55
N ARG A 159 8.38 22.95 -20.46
CA ARG A 159 8.11 21.50 -20.48
C ARG A 159 6.64 21.17 -20.78
N LEU A 160 5.71 22.03 -20.35
CA LEU A 160 4.28 21.84 -20.63
C LEU A 160 3.96 22.13 -22.09
N MET A 161 4.54 23.20 -22.65
CA MET A 161 4.42 23.52 -24.07
C MET A 161 5.06 22.43 -24.95
N GLU A 162 6.25 21.94 -24.59
CA GLU A 162 6.94 20.82 -25.25
C GLU A 162 6.17 19.50 -25.22
N LEU A 163 5.35 19.26 -24.18
CA LEU A 163 4.48 18.09 -24.08
C LEU A 163 3.22 18.26 -24.95
N GLU A 164 2.58 19.43 -24.90
CA GLU A 164 1.34 19.71 -25.64
C GLU A 164 1.58 20.16 -27.09
N GLY A 165 2.84 20.24 -27.52
CA GLY A 165 3.23 20.63 -28.87
C GLY A 165 3.11 22.12 -29.18
N ILE A 166 2.98 22.96 -28.15
CA ILE A 166 2.94 24.41 -28.27
C ILE A 166 4.37 24.93 -28.43
N TYR A 167 4.54 25.91 -29.29
CA TYR A 167 5.78 26.67 -29.43
C TYR A 167 5.48 28.16 -29.48
N TYR A 168 6.52 28.99 -29.40
CA TYR A 168 6.34 30.44 -29.48
C TYR A 168 7.45 31.15 -30.25
N PHE A 169 7.17 32.37 -30.66
CA PHE A 169 8.16 33.32 -31.18
C PHE A 169 7.82 34.73 -30.69
N PHE A 170 8.71 35.68 -30.96
CA PHE A 170 8.50 37.09 -30.62
C PHE A 170 8.19 37.91 -31.85
N ARG A 171 7.06 38.64 -31.82
CA ARG A 171 6.80 39.73 -32.75
C ARG A 171 7.26 41.03 -32.11
N HIS A 172 8.20 41.71 -32.76
CA HIS A 172 8.72 42.99 -32.29
C HIS A 172 8.00 44.16 -32.96
N GLU A 173 7.62 45.13 -32.14
CA GLU A 173 6.98 46.38 -32.53
C GLU A 173 7.82 47.55 -31.95
N ALA A 174 7.49 48.79 -32.31
CA ALA A 174 8.30 49.95 -31.96
C ALA A 174 8.47 50.15 -30.44
N ASP A 175 7.44 49.81 -29.66
CA ASP A 175 7.35 50.08 -28.22
C ASP A 175 7.27 48.81 -27.36
N LYS A 176 7.15 47.64 -27.97
CA LYS A 176 6.95 46.36 -27.27
C LYS A 176 7.41 45.16 -28.10
N HIS A 177 7.47 44.01 -27.44
CA HIS A 177 7.56 42.70 -28.08
C HIS A 177 6.43 41.82 -27.54
N THR A 178 5.81 41.04 -28.41
CA THR A 178 4.69 40.15 -28.10
C THR A 178 5.10 38.70 -28.31
N LEU A 179 4.93 37.86 -27.30
CA LEU A 179 5.09 36.42 -27.40
C LEU A 179 3.86 35.83 -28.09
N VAL A 180 4.06 35.18 -29.24
CA VAL A 180 2.98 34.56 -30.02
C VAL A 180 3.03 33.06 -29.82
N LEU A 181 1.98 32.48 -29.23
CA LEU A 181 1.83 31.03 -29.06
C LEU A 181 1.23 30.40 -30.31
N CYS A 182 1.84 29.32 -30.81
CA CYS A 182 1.46 28.58 -32.01
C CYS A 182 1.51 27.06 -31.78
N ASP A 183 0.74 26.32 -32.58
CA ASP A 183 0.70 24.85 -32.62
C ASP A 183 0.46 24.27 -34.04
N ALA A 184 0.40 25.09 -35.09
CA ALA A 184 0.16 24.63 -36.45
C ALA A 184 0.80 25.54 -37.52
N PRO A 185 1.11 25.01 -38.71
CA PRO A 185 1.80 25.76 -39.77
C PRO A 185 1.02 26.97 -40.32
N ASP A 186 -0.31 26.88 -40.37
CA ASP A 186 -1.20 27.91 -40.95
C ASP A 186 -1.34 29.19 -40.10
N GLN A 187 -0.64 29.25 -38.97
CA GLN A 187 -0.64 30.38 -38.04
C GLN A 187 0.48 31.39 -38.30
N HIS A 188 1.40 31.04 -39.20
CA HIS A 188 2.52 31.87 -39.62
C HIS A 188 2.13 32.75 -40.80
N GLN A 189 2.76 33.93 -40.88
CA GLN A 189 2.54 34.90 -41.95
C GLN A 189 3.89 35.41 -42.43
N ALA A 190 3.94 35.89 -43.67
CA ALA A 190 5.14 36.52 -44.16
C ALA A 190 5.43 37.82 -43.43
N PHE A 191 6.72 38.16 -43.29
CA PHE A 191 7.08 39.49 -42.82
C PHE A 191 6.70 40.49 -43.94
N PRO A 192 5.92 41.56 -43.66
CA PRO A 192 5.46 42.47 -44.70
C PRO A 192 6.60 43.04 -45.56
N GLY A 193 6.52 42.87 -46.88
CA GLY A 193 7.55 43.28 -47.83
C GLY A 193 8.66 42.26 -48.08
N TYR A 194 8.62 41.12 -47.39
CA TYR A 194 9.55 39.99 -47.54
C TYR A 194 8.80 38.68 -47.83
N GLU A 195 7.64 38.76 -48.50
CA GLU A 195 6.88 37.59 -48.94
C GLU A 195 7.72 36.67 -49.84
N THR A 196 8.61 37.29 -50.63
CA THR A 196 9.56 36.60 -51.51
C THR A 196 10.96 37.18 -51.31
N ILE A 197 11.97 36.31 -51.15
CA ILE A 197 13.38 36.71 -51.01
C ILE A 197 14.20 36.02 -52.10
N ALA A 198 14.96 36.81 -52.86
CA ALA A 198 15.81 36.28 -53.93
C ALA A 198 17.12 35.70 -53.38
N TYR A 199 17.52 34.56 -53.93
CA TYR A 199 18.90 34.08 -53.83
C TYR A 199 19.75 34.79 -54.88
N HIS A 200 20.75 35.54 -54.41
CA HIS A 200 21.65 36.28 -55.28
C HIS A 200 22.81 35.40 -55.71
N VAL A 201 22.86 35.08 -57.00
CA VAL A 201 24.00 34.41 -57.61
C VAL A 201 25.00 35.48 -58.03
N THR A 202 26.25 35.39 -57.55
CA THR A 202 27.37 36.18 -58.08
C THR A 202 28.37 35.24 -58.77
N PRO A 203 28.14 34.85 -60.05
CA PRO A 203 28.99 33.90 -60.77
C PRO A 203 30.45 34.35 -60.93
N SER A 204 30.72 35.65 -60.75
CA SER A 204 32.00 36.30 -61.01
C SER A 204 32.49 37.19 -59.85
N GLY A 205 31.95 37.02 -58.63
CA GLY A 205 32.42 37.74 -57.44
C GLY A 205 32.07 39.22 -57.37
N GLY A 206 30.97 39.65 -58.01
CA GLY A 206 30.44 41.02 -57.90
C GLY A 206 29.74 41.30 -56.57
N VAL A 207 29.61 42.57 -56.19
CA VAL A 207 28.81 43.02 -55.04
C VAL A 207 27.40 43.33 -55.52
N VAL A 208 26.39 42.68 -54.94
CA VAL A 208 24.98 43.02 -55.16
C VAL A 208 24.56 44.06 -54.13
N THR A 209 23.86 45.10 -54.57
CA THR A 209 23.41 46.20 -53.69
C THR A 209 22.02 45.96 -53.09
N GLU A 210 21.25 45.03 -53.67
CA GLU A 210 19.93 44.61 -53.20
C GLU A 210 20.03 43.61 -52.05
N GLU A 211 19.07 43.67 -51.11
CA GLU A 211 18.93 42.66 -50.07
C GLU A 211 18.59 41.27 -50.66
N GLY A 212 19.10 40.20 -50.03
CA GLY A 212 18.74 38.83 -50.42
C GLY A 212 19.51 37.74 -49.69
N ILE A 213 19.40 36.51 -50.17
CA ILE A 213 20.09 35.33 -49.63
C ILE A 213 21.35 35.08 -50.46
N SER A 214 22.49 34.88 -49.79
CA SER A 214 23.81 34.66 -50.41
C SER A 214 24.32 33.23 -50.25
N GLN A 215 23.85 32.49 -49.24
CA GLN A 215 24.18 31.08 -49.04
C GLN A 215 22.93 30.30 -48.70
N TRP A 216 22.87 29.07 -49.20
CA TRP A 216 21.77 28.15 -48.99
C TRP A 216 22.34 26.72 -48.91
N SER A 217 21.95 25.96 -47.91
CA SER A 217 22.51 24.64 -47.62
C SER A 217 21.46 23.75 -46.98
N LEU A 218 21.14 22.67 -47.68
CA LEU A 218 20.24 21.61 -47.21
C LEU A 218 21.02 20.55 -46.43
N ALA A 219 20.47 20.10 -45.30
CA ALA A 219 20.95 18.98 -44.53
C ALA A 219 19.80 18.01 -44.18
N GLU A 220 20.08 16.72 -44.29
CA GLU A 220 19.17 15.65 -43.87
C GLU A 220 19.82 14.81 -42.77
N SER A 221 19.02 14.37 -41.79
CA SER A 221 19.50 13.60 -40.63
C SER A 221 18.69 12.32 -40.43
N VAL A 222 19.33 11.25 -39.95
CA VAL A 222 18.61 10.00 -39.65
C VAL A 222 17.93 10.13 -38.28
N THR A 223 16.59 10.07 -38.27
CA THR A 223 15.80 10.04 -37.05
C THR A 223 15.21 8.65 -36.77
N PRO A 224 14.85 8.33 -35.51
CA PRO A 224 14.20 7.06 -35.15
C PRO A 224 12.93 6.77 -35.97
N GLY A 225 12.59 5.48 -36.09
CA GLY A 225 11.56 4.97 -37.00
C GLY A 225 10.19 4.76 -36.35
N ILE A 226 10.12 4.66 -35.02
CA ILE A 226 8.87 4.55 -34.26
C ILE A 226 9.04 5.15 -32.87
N TYR A 227 8.03 5.92 -32.44
CA TYR A 227 7.90 6.40 -31.07
C TYR A 227 6.78 5.62 -30.40
N SER A 228 7.01 5.15 -29.18
CA SER A 228 5.99 4.50 -28.37
C SER A 228 5.99 5.01 -26.93
N THR A 229 4.81 5.07 -26.31
CA THR A 229 4.64 5.50 -24.93
C THR A 229 3.45 4.82 -24.28
N ASP A 230 3.51 4.60 -22.97
CA ASP A 230 2.46 3.92 -22.21
C ASP A 230 2.22 4.62 -20.87
N ASP A 231 1.07 4.34 -20.25
CA ASP A 231 0.73 4.84 -18.93
C ASP A 231 -0.25 3.91 -18.18
N TYR A 232 -0.52 4.20 -16.90
CA TYR A 232 -1.45 3.43 -16.08
C TYR A 232 -2.48 4.32 -15.38
N ASP A 233 -3.75 4.04 -15.63
CA ASP A 233 -4.87 4.61 -14.87
C ASP A 233 -5.55 3.54 -14.01
N PHE A 234 -5.45 3.69 -12.69
CA PHE A 234 -6.07 2.78 -11.71
C PHE A 234 -7.59 2.71 -11.81
N ARG A 235 -8.24 3.71 -12.43
CA ARG A 235 -9.70 3.72 -12.69
C ARG A 235 -10.07 2.77 -13.83
N LYS A 236 -9.10 2.45 -14.70
CA LYS A 236 -9.23 1.58 -15.88
C LYS A 236 -8.05 0.60 -15.92
N PRO A 237 -7.87 -0.26 -14.89
CA PRO A 237 -6.60 -0.98 -14.65
C PRO A 237 -6.20 -2.00 -15.74
N ASN A 238 -7.14 -2.39 -16.59
CA ASN A 238 -6.93 -3.32 -17.70
C ASN A 238 -7.01 -2.63 -19.08
N ALA A 239 -7.11 -1.30 -19.12
CA ALA A 239 -7.14 -0.59 -20.39
C ALA A 239 -5.79 -0.71 -21.10
N TRP A 240 -5.83 -0.92 -22.41
CA TRP A 240 -4.65 -0.85 -23.26
C TRP A 240 -4.30 0.63 -23.47
N MET A 241 -3.21 1.07 -22.85
CA MET A 241 -2.79 2.47 -22.85
C MET A 241 -1.63 2.75 -23.82
N LEU A 242 -0.90 1.72 -24.27
CA LEU A 242 0.23 1.84 -25.19
C LEU A 242 -0.19 2.52 -26.49
N GLN A 243 0.50 3.63 -26.79
CA GLN A 243 0.41 4.37 -28.05
C GLN A 243 1.72 4.24 -28.79
N ALA A 244 1.64 4.01 -30.10
CA ALA A 244 2.82 3.93 -30.96
C ALA A 244 2.54 4.64 -32.28
N ARG A 245 3.55 5.34 -32.80
CA ARG A 245 3.45 6.07 -34.06
C ARG A 245 4.73 5.92 -34.87
N GLN A 246 4.59 5.50 -36.12
CA GLN A 246 5.69 5.39 -37.06
C GLN A 246 6.13 6.78 -37.54
N ASN A 247 7.44 6.94 -37.70
CA ASN A 247 8.01 8.11 -38.36
C ASN A 247 8.27 7.80 -39.84
N PRO A 248 7.48 8.34 -40.78
CA PRO A 248 7.64 8.04 -42.19
C PRO A 248 8.90 8.68 -42.80
N ALA A 249 9.50 9.67 -42.13
CA ALA A 249 10.73 10.33 -42.59
C ALA A 249 12.00 9.51 -42.31
N SER A 250 11.92 8.47 -41.46
CA SER A 250 13.06 7.59 -41.21
C SER A 250 13.41 6.76 -42.46
N PRO A 251 14.70 6.57 -42.80
CA PRO A 251 15.09 5.74 -43.96
C PRO A 251 14.62 4.28 -43.88
N VAL A 252 14.43 3.76 -42.66
CA VAL A 252 13.89 2.42 -42.40
C VAL A 252 12.80 2.52 -41.33
N PRO A 253 11.58 2.94 -41.70
CA PRO A 253 10.48 3.10 -40.75
C PRO A 253 10.21 1.82 -39.94
N GLY A 254 9.99 1.97 -38.63
CA GLY A 254 9.70 0.86 -37.72
C GLY A 254 10.88 -0.01 -37.27
N SER A 255 12.13 0.33 -37.64
CA SER A 255 13.32 -0.46 -37.24
C SER A 255 13.99 0.00 -35.94
N VAL A 256 14.00 1.32 -35.68
CA VAL A 256 14.55 1.93 -34.46
C VAL A 256 13.40 2.46 -33.62
N ASP A 257 13.15 1.82 -32.48
CA ASP A 257 12.08 2.15 -31.54
C ASP A 257 12.62 2.96 -30.35
N VAL A 258 11.90 4.03 -30.02
CA VAL A 258 12.07 4.79 -28.77
C VAL A 258 10.80 4.61 -27.95
N TYR A 259 10.95 4.03 -26.76
CA TYR A 259 9.87 3.81 -25.82
C TYR A 259 10.05 4.67 -24.55
N ASP A 260 9.06 5.50 -24.24
CA ASP A 260 9.04 6.38 -23.07
C ASP A 260 7.96 5.99 -22.05
N TRP A 261 8.35 5.95 -20.77
CA TRP A 261 7.46 5.73 -19.63
C TRP A 261 7.80 6.64 -18.44
N PRO A 262 6.80 7.23 -17.76
CA PRO A 262 5.38 7.27 -18.12
C PRO A 262 5.10 8.34 -19.19
N GLY A 263 4.04 8.16 -19.98
CA GLY A 263 3.66 9.12 -21.02
C GLY A 263 2.91 10.37 -20.55
N HIS A 264 2.62 10.49 -19.25
CA HIS A 264 1.86 11.59 -18.64
C HIS A 264 0.42 11.71 -19.20
N PHE A 265 -0.30 10.60 -19.37
CA PHE A 265 -1.71 10.62 -19.80
C PHE A 265 -2.58 9.57 -19.12
N VAL A 266 -3.90 9.81 -19.15
CA VAL A 266 -4.93 8.91 -18.55
C VAL A 266 -6.00 8.49 -19.55
N ASP A 267 -5.98 9.06 -20.76
CA ASP A 267 -6.90 8.73 -21.85
C ASP A 267 -6.11 8.48 -23.13
N HIS A 268 -6.60 7.55 -23.94
CA HIS A 268 -5.98 7.10 -25.18
C HIS A 268 -5.73 8.24 -26.18
N SER A 269 -6.68 9.16 -26.34
CA SER A 269 -6.57 10.30 -27.27
C SER A 269 -5.45 11.28 -26.91
N HIS A 270 -5.14 11.43 -25.62
CA HIS A 270 -4.01 12.25 -25.17
C HIS A 270 -2.68 11.58 -25.51
N GLY A 271 -2.55 10.28 -25.21
CA GLY A 271 -1.35 9.52 -25.56
C GLY A 271 -1.08 9.50 -27.07
N GLU A 272 -2.13 9.35 -27.89
CA GLU A 272 -2.01 9.41 -29.36
C GLU A 272 -1.48 10.77 -29.82
N SER A 273 -1.97 11.85 -29.19
CA SER A 273 -1.52 13.21 -29.50
C SER A 273 -0.07 13.45 -29.08
N TYR A 274 0.36 12.96 -27.92
CA TYR A 274 1.75 13.09 -27.48
C TYR A 274 2.71 12.25 -28.33
N ALA A 275 2.30 11.03 -28.71
CA ALA A 275 3.08 10.23 -29.65
C ALA A 275 3.20 10.90 -31.03
N ARG A 276 2.14 11.60 -31.49
CA ARG A 276 2.18 12.45 -32.69
C ARG A 276 3.18 13.59 -32.55
N ILE A 277 3.12 14.36 -31.48
CA ILE A 277 4.00 15.50 -31.25
C ILE A 277 5.47 15.06 -31.23
N ARG A 278 5.79 13.97 -30.54
CA ARG A 278 7.15 13.41 -30.47
C ARG A 278 7.65 12.93 -31.82
N GLN A 279 6.78 12.31 -32.61
CA GLN A 279 7.08 11.92 -33.98
C GLN A 279 7.28 13.14 -34.91
N GLU A 280 6.49 14.21 -34.74
CA GLU A 280 6.61 15.46 -35.51
C GLU A 280 7.92 16.20 -35.19
N VAL A 281 8.43 16.13 -33.95
CA VAL A 281 9.79 16.63 -33.61
C VAL A 281 10.84 15.98 -34.51
N TRP A 282 10.78 14.66 -34.70
CA TRP A 282 11.73 13.97 -35.58
C TRP A 282 11.53 14.30 -37.06
N GLN A 283 10.30 14.56 -37.51
CA GLN A 283 10.08 15.03 -38.87
C GLN A 283 10.73 16.40 -39.12
N ALA A 284 10.63 17.30 -38.15
CA ALA A 284 11.29 18.60 -38.23
C ALA A 284 12.83 18.47 -38.14
N GLU A 285 13.35 17.51 -37.39
CA GLU A 285 14.80 17.25 -37.28
C GLU A 285 15.37 16.58 -38.55
N HIS A 286 14.58 15.74 -39.23
CA HIS A 286 15.01 15.00 -40.42
C HIS A 286 15.47 15.92 -41.56
N HIS A 287 14.81 17.06 -41.73
CA HIS A 287 15.07 17.98 -42.84
C HIS A 287 15.33 19.39 -42.28
N SER A 288 16.57 19.87 -42.40
CA SER A 288 16.96 21.20 -41.94
C SER A 288 17.65 21.96 -43.06
N VAL A 289 17.16 23.17 -43.36
CA VAL A 289 17.78 24.06 -44.33
C VAL A 289 18.39 25.25 -43.60
N SER A 290 19.62 25.61 -43.97
CA SER A 290 20.33 26.75 -43.41
C SER A 290 20.80 27.71 -44.50
N GLY A 291 20.95 28.97 -44.16
CA GLY A 291 21.41 29.98 -45.11
C GLY A 291 22.00 31.21 -44.44
N SER A 292 22.57 32.07 -45.27
CA SER A 292 22.99 33.41 -44.85
C SER A 292 22.57 34.45 -45.88
N GLY A 293 22.25 35.66 -45.43
CA GLY A 293 21.78 36.74 -46.29
C GLY A 293 21.76 38.09 -45.60
N THR A 294 21.38 39.12 -46.36
CA THR A 294 21.26 40.52 -45.93
C THR A 294 19.81 40.98 -45.80
N ALA A 295 18.84 40.15 -46.24
CA ALA A 295 17.42 40.46 -46.16
C ALA A 295 16.96 40.63 -44.70
N THR A 296 16.73 41.88 -44.31
CA THR A 296 16.46 42.20 -42.90
C THR A 296 15.08 41.75 -42.44
N GLY A 297 14.19 41.27 -43.31
CA GLY A 297 12.91 40.65 -42.93
C GLY A 297 13.00 39.21 -42.42
N ILE A 298 14.16 38.54 -42.50
CA ILE A 298 14.32 37.15 -42.02
C ILE A 298 14.27 37.11 -40.49
N ALA A 299 13.16 36.61 -39.95
CA ALA A 299 12.85 36.60 -38.52
C ALA A 299 12.14 35.30 -38.11
N PRO A 300 12.46 34.68 -36.95
CA PRO A 300 11.79 33.45 -36.53
C PRO A 300 10.28 33.61 -36.38
N GLY A 301 9.54 32.59 -36.80
CA GLY A 301 8.07 32.59 -36.78
C GLY A 301 7.41 33.26 -37.98
N PHE A 302 8.18 33.79 -38.92
CA PHE A 302 7.69 34.27 -40.21
C PHE A 302 8.05 33.29 -41.33
N ILE A 303 7.23 33.29 -42.38
CA ILE A 303 7.45 32.51 -43.61
C ILE A 303 7.94 33.40 -44.74
N PHE A 304 8.67 32.84 -45.71
CA PHE A 304 8.98 33.50 -46.97
C PHE A 304 9.12 32.48 -48.10
N SER A 305 8.92 32.92 -49.34
CA SER A 305 9.24 32.13 -50.53
C SER A 305 10.64 32.47 -51.06
N ILE A 306 11.50 31.47 -51.23
CA ILE A 306 12.80 31.66 -51.90
C ILE A 306 12.64 31.55 -53.42
N ILE A 307 13.24 32.49 -54.16
CA ILE A 307 13.35 32.43 -55.63
C ILE A 307 14.81 32.40 -56.07
N ASN A 308 15.07 31.80 -57.23
CA ASN A 308 16.42 31.61 -57.79
C ASN A 308 17.35 30.78 -56.89
N ALA A 309 16.80 29.88 -56.07
CA ALA A 309 17.60 29.00 -55.20
C ALA A 309 18.66 28.20 -56.00
N PRO A 310 19.81 27.83 -55.40
CA PRO A 310 20.89 27.12 -56.09
C PRO A 310 20.45 25.84 -56.80
N HIS A 311 19.48 25.13 -56.20
CA HIS A 311 18.79 24.01 -56.81
C HIS A 311 17.34 24.37 -57.04
N PHE A 312 16.83 24.10 -58.25
CA PHE A 312 15.47 24.50 -58.62
C PHE A 312 14.40 23.88 -57.71
N SER A 313 14.63 22.67 -57.20
CA SER A 313 13.77 21.96 -56.24
C SER A 313 13.57 22.68 -54.91
N ASP A 314 14.48 23.60 -54.58
CA ASP A 314 14.49 24.29 -53.29
C ASP A 314 13.70 25.61 -53.36
N ASN A 315 13.16 25.99 -54.53
CA ASN A 315 12.23 27.10 -54.62
C ASN A 315 10.90 26.68 -53.97
N GLY A 316 10.53 27.36 -52.90
CA GLY A 316 9.38 27.01 -52.09
C GLY A 316 9.22 27.97 -50.92
N GLU A 317 8.20 27.70 -50.11
CA GLU A 317 7.90 28.49 -48.91
C GLU A 317 8.51 27.82 -47.67
N TYR A 318 9.15 28.64 -46.84
CA TYR A 318 9.92 28.20 -45.69
C TYR A 318 9.58 29.02 -44.45
N LEU A 319 9.41 28.35 -43.31
CA LEU A 319 9.30 28.92 -41.98
C LEU A 319 10.69 29.12 -41.39
N VAL A 320 11.01 30.35 -40.97
CA VAL A 320 12.24 30.64 -40.23
C VAL A 320 12.12 30.09 -38.80
N THR A 321 13.00 29.16 -38.44
CA THR A 321 13.05 28.57 -37.10
C THR A 321 14.09 29.23 -36.20
N SER A 322 15.16 29.76 -36.79
CA SER A 322 16.23 30.46 -36.08
C SER A 322 16.84 31.56 -36.96
N ALA A 323 17.23 32.67 -36.35
CA ALA A 323 17.98 33.74 -37.00
C ALA A 323 19.05 34.28 -36.03
N THR A 324 20.29 34.32 -36.50
CA THR A 324 21.45 34.85 -35.80
C THR A 324 21.92 36.11 -36.53
N TYR A 325 21.91 37.22 -35.81
CA TYR A 325 22.24 38.53 -36.33
C TYR A 325 23.71 38.86 -36.12
N ASP A 326 24.32 39.43 -37.15
CA ASP A 326 25.64 40.04 -37.10
C ASP A 326 25.57 41.41 -37.79
N PHE A 327 25.17 42.39 -37.00
CA PHE A 327 24.93 43.75 -37.44
C PHE A 327 26.05 44.68 -36.99
N ALA A 328 26.56 45.49 -37.91
CA ALA A 328 27.53 46.53 -37.62
C ALA A 328 27.28 47.76 -38.50
N GLU A 329 27.40 48.94 -37.92
CA GLU A 329 27.33 50.22 -38.61
C GLU A 329 28.72 50.87 -38.69
N ASN A 330 28.99 51.57 -39.78
CA ASN A 330 30.26 52.29 -39.97
C ASN A 330 30.51 53.35 -38.88
N SER A 331 31.76 53.71 -38.62
CA SER A 331 32.04 54.64 -37.52
C SER A 331 31.46 56.04 -37.79
N TYR A 332 31.19 56.77 -36.71
CA TYR A 332 30.71 58.16 -36.77
C TYR A 332 31.84 59.17 -37.01
N ALA A 333 33.06 58.72 -37.34
CA ALA A 333 34.22 59.56 -37.60
C ALA A 333 34.41 59.80 -39.11
N SER A 334 34.72 61.03 -39.49
CA SER A 334 35.01 61.39 -40.88
C SER A 334 36.35 60.79 -41.33
N GLY A 335 36.34 59.94 -42.38
CA GLY A 335 37.54 59.35 -42.99
C GLY A 335 37.69 57.84 -42.79
N ASP A 336 36.76 57.19 -42.09
CA ASP A 336 36.70 55.74 -41.96
C ASP A 336 36.03 55.08 -43.17
N THR A 337 36.60 53.97 -43.66
CA THR A 337 36.13 53.19 -44.81
C THR A 337 35.50 51.87 -44.38
N GLY A 338 35.16 51.68 -43.10
CA GLY A 338 34.45 50.49 -42.64
C GLY A 338 33.06 50.37 -43.29
N ASP A 339 32.77 49.20 -43.85
CA ASP A 339 31.46 48.90 -44.45
C ASP A 339 30.40 48.57 -43.37
N SER A 340 29.15 48.97 -43.64
CA SER A 340 28.02 48.52 -42.81
C SER A 340 27.69 47.06 -43.15
N ARG A 341 27.37 46.27 -42.13
CA ARG A 341 27.15 44.82 -42.25
C ARG A 341 25.81 44.47 -41.64
N HIS A 342 24.92 43.89 -42.43
CA HIS A 342 23.59 43.44 -41.98
C HIS A 342 23.41 41.94 -42.22
N ASN A 343 24.35 41.12 -41.75
CA ASN A 343 24.34 39.68 -42.03
C ASN A 343 23.40 38.93 -41.08
N ILE A 344 22.59 38.04 -41.65
CA ILE A 344 21.71 37.13 -40.91
C ILE A 344 22.06 35.71 -41.33
N HIS A 345 22.42 34.87 -40.35
CA HIS A 345 22.51 33.42 -40.52
C HIS A 345 21.23 32.81 -40.00
N PHE A 346 20.56 31.96 -40.77
CA PHE A 346 19.24 31.46 -40.41
C PHE A 346 19.10 29.96 -40.68
N THR A 347 18.13 29.37 -39.98
CA THR A 347 17.65 28.01 -40.22
C THR A 347 16.16 28.08 -40.52
N VAL A 348 15.73 27.30 -41.49
CA VAL A 348 14.35 27.24 -41.94
C VAL A 348 13.87 25.80 -42.10
N LEU A 349 12.56 25.62 -42.03
CA LEU A 349 11.85 24.39 -42.35
C LEU A 349 10.87 24.68 -43.50
N PRO A 350 10.61 23.74 -44.42
CA PRO A 350 9.51 23.88 -45.37
C PRO A 350 8.21 24.20 -44.62
N SER A 351 7.43 25.16 -45.10
CA SER A 351 6.22 25.63 -44.38
C SER A 351 5.15 24.55 -44.21
N SER A 352 5.20 23.48 -45.02
CA SER A 352 4.32 22.32 -44.91
C SER A 352 4.68 21.36 -43.75
N VAL A 353 5.89 21.46 -43.19
CA VAL A 353 6.33 20.63 -42.07
C VAL A 353 5.95 21.29 -40.75
N THR A 354 5.19 20.58 -39.93
CA THR A 354 4.80 21.06 -38.60
C THR A 354 6.01 21.11 -37.67
N TYR A 355 6.37 22.32 -37.25
CA TYR A 355 7.38 22.49 -36.21
C TYR A 355 6.84 22.05 -34.84
N ARG A 356 7.66 21.29 -34.11
CA ARG A 356 7.48 20.98 -32.69
C ARG A 356 8.77 21.21 -31.95
N THR A 357 8.69 21.74 -30.74
CA THR A 357 9.86 21.94 -29.89
C THR A 357 10.32 20.58 -29.33
N PRO A 358 11.63 20.25 -29.44
CA PRO A 358 12.17 19.06 -28.79
C PRO A 358 11.98 19.10 -27.26
N PRO A 359 11.79 17.95 -26.59
CA PRO A 359 11.64 17.88 -25.14
C PRO A 359 12.98 18.07 -24.40
N GLU A 360 13.50 19.29 -24.40
CA GLU A 360 14.77 19.62 -23.75
C GLU A 360 14.59 19.94 -22.27
N THR A 361 13.41 20.45 -21.88
CA THR A 361 13.17 20.86 -20.50
C THR A 361 12.81 19.65 -19.65
N ALA A 362 13.70 19.31 -18.71
CA ALA A 362 13.52 18.14 -17.87
C ALA A 362 12.24 18.23 -17.03
N TRP A 363 11.49 17.12 -16.96
CA TRP A 363 10.37 17.01 -16.03
C TRP A 363 10.89 17.00 -14.58
N PRO A 364 10.32 17.80 -13.66
CA PRO A 364 10.79 17.86 -12.28
C PRO A 364 10.57 16.51 -11.59
N LYS A 365 11.48 16.16 -10.69
CA LYS A 365 11.38 14.95 -9.87
C LYS A 365 11.51 15.29 -8.39
N THR A 366 10.71 14.61 -7.58
CA THR A 366 10.93 14.50 -6.14
C THR A 366 12.03 13.47 -5.87
N HIS A 367 12.77 13.66 -4.79
CA HIS A 367 13.88 12.77 -4.41
C HIS A 367 13.58 11.87 -3.20
N GLY A 368 12.33 11.86 -2.75
CA GLY A 368 11.88 11.07 -1.62
C GLY A 368 10.50 11.49 -1.13
N PRO A 369 9.92 10.70 -0.20
CA PRO A 369 8.61 10.99 0.35
C PRO A 369 8.62 12.26 1.20
N GLN A 370 7.47 12.90 1.28
CA GLN A 370 7.21 14.11 2.06
C GLN A 370 6.07 13.84 3.03
N THR A 371 5.90 14.68 4.06
CA THR A 371 4.67 14.66 4.85
C THR A 371 3.70 15.73 4.38
N ALA A 372 2.41 15.46 4.55
CA ALA A 372 1.34 16.39 4.25
C ALA A 372 0.21 16.23 5.28
N LYS A 373 -0.59 17.28 5.44
CA LYS A 373 -1.76 17.24 6.33
C LYS A 373 -3.00 16.86 5.53
N VAL A 374 -3.78 15.91 6.00
CA VAL A 374 -5.08 15.56 5.39
C VAL A 374 -6.06 16.72 5.60
N VAL A 375 -6.79 17.08 4.56
CA VAL A 375 -7.75 18.20 4.54
C VAL A 375 -9.10 17.76 3.98
N GLY A 376 -10.14 18.51 4.34
CA GLY A 376 -11.51 18.28 3.87
C GLY A 376 -12.36 19.53 4.07
N PRO A 377 -13.65 19.48 3.69
CA PRO A 377 -14.58 20.58 3.90
C PRO A 377 -14.70 20.95 5.37
N LYS A 378 -15.04 22.22 5.65
CA LYS A 378 -15.21 22.71 7.01
C LYS A 378 -16.27 21.88 7.75
N GLY A 379 -15.89 21.35 8.92
CA GLY A 379 -16.79 20.58 9.79
C GLY A 379 -16.77 19.06 9.55
N GLU A 380 -16.11 18.58 8.50
CA GLU A 380 -15.98 17.14 8.27
C GLU A 380 -14.69 16.58 8.88
N SER A 381 -14.82 15.53 9.70
CA SER A 381 -13.68 14.81 10.27
C SER A 381 -13.12 13.72 9.34
N ILE A 382 -13.89 13.31 8.32
CA ILE A 382 -13.50 12.28 7.34
C ILE A 382 -13.97 12.74 5.96
N TRP A 383 -13.04 12.85 5.01
CA TRP A 383 -13.34 13.23 3.63
C TRP A 383 -12.68 12.26 2.65
N THR A 384 -13.48 11.39 2.06
CA THR A 384 -13.00 10.32 1.17
C THR A 384 -13.97 10.06 0.03
N ASP A 385 -13.46 9.52 -1.07
CA ASP A 385 -14.27 9.09 -2.22
C ASP A 385 -14.46 7.56 -2.29
N ARG A 386 -15.09 7.08 -3.36
CA ARG A 386 -15.37 5.65 -3.63
C ARG A 386 -14.13 4.75 -3.70
N TYR A 387 -12.93 5.32 -3.83
CA TYR A 387 -11.67 4.59 -3.93
C TYR A 387 -10.86 4.65 -2.62
N GLY A 388 -11.40 5.25 -1.55
CA GLY A 388 -10.68 5.45 -0.29
C GLY A 388 -9.58 6.52 -0.38
N ARG A 389 -9.65 7.43 -1.36
CA ARG A 389 -8.69 8.53 -1.54
C ARG A 389 -9.01 9.67 -0.58
N VAL A 390 -8.01 10.44 -0.20
CA VAL A 390 -8.18 11.66 0.60
C VAL A 390 -7.54 12.85 -0.10
N LYS A 391 -7.80 14.07 0.37
CA LYS A 391 -7.10 15.28 -0.08
C LYS A 391 -6.11 15.74 0.98
N VAL A 392 -5.02 16.37 0.55
CA VAL A 392 -3.92 16.79 1.41
C VAL A 392 -3.54 18.24 1.15
N LYS A 393 -2.92 18.87 2.15
CA LYS A 393 -2.20 20.12 2.00
C LYS A 393 -0.73 19.85 2.25
N PHE A 394 0.10 20.06 1.23
CA PHE A 394 1.56 20.00 1.36
C PHE A 394 2.08 21.20 2.15
N HIS A 395 3.19 21.01 2.88
CA HIS A 395 3.77 22.07 3.73
C HIS A 395 4.32 23.25 2.92
N TRP A 396 4.80 22.98 1.71
CA TRP A 396 5.33 24.00 0.80
C TRP A 396 4.25 24.74 0.03
N ASP A 397 3.00 24.28 0.05
CA ASP A 397 1.92 24.96 -0.65
C ASP A 397 1.45 26.19 0.13
N ARG A 398 1.90 27.35 -0.34
CA ARG A 398 1.62 28.67 0.22
C ARG A 398 0.27 29.23 -0.23
N LEU A 399 -0.30 28.73 -1.33
CA LEU A 399 -1.52 29.26 -1.95
C LEU A 399 -2.77 28.46 -1.54
N ALA A 400 -2.60 27.21 -1.08
CA ALA A 400 -3.70 26.42 -0.55
C ALA A 400 -4.38 27.05 0.66
N LYS A 401 -5.71 27.05 0.63
CA LYS A 401 -6.58 27.49 1.73
C LYS A 401 -6.57 26.52 2.92
N GLY A 402 -6.11 25.28 2.71
CA GLY A 402 -6.14 24.22 3.73
C GLY A 402 -7.51 23.54 3.85
N ASP A 403 -8.34 23.63 2.82
CA ASP A 403 -9.63 22.94 2.67
C ASP A 403 -9.55 21.88 1.56
N ASP A 404 -10.70 21.36 1.13
CA ASP A 404 -10.82 20.34 0.09
C ASP A 404 -10.45 20.83 -1.33
N THR A 405 -10.02 22.08 -1.50
CA THR A 405 -9.46 22.59 -2.76
C THR A 405 -7.93 22.53 -2.82
N SER A 406 -7.27 22.10 -1.74
CA SER A 406 -5.79 22.15 -1.62
C SER A 406 -5.05 21.16 -2.54
N SER A 407 -5.67 20.03 -2.90
CA SER A 407 -5.05 19.04 -3.79
C SER A 407 -6.10 18.23 -4.57
N CYS A 408 -5.59 17.42 -5.52
CA CYS A 408 -6.34 16.33 -6.10
C CYS A 408 -6.63 15.23 -5.07
N TRP A 409 -7.41 14.23 -5.50
CA TRP A 409 -7.64 13.01 -4.72
C TRP A 409 -6.41 12.10 -4.74
N VAL A 410 -5.79 11.91 -3.58
CA VAL A 410 -4.58 11.11 -3.39
C VAL A 410 -4.95 9.72 -2.87
N ARG A 411 -4.47 8.68 -3.56
CA ARG A 411 -4.66 7.28 -3.13
C ARG A 411 -3.92 7.00 -1.83
N VAL A 412 -4.51 6.14 -1.00
CA VAL A 412 -3.96 5.74 0.29
C VAL A 412 -3.56 4.27 0.22
N SER A 413 -2.30 3.98 0.52
CA SER A 413 -1.80 2.63 0.70
C SER A 413 -2.50 1.96 1.89
N SER A 414 -2.84 0.69 1.74
CA SER A 414 -3.44 -0.14 2.77
C SER A 414 -2.50 -1.28 3.13
N ALA A 415 -2.49 -1.70 4.41
CA ALA A 415 -1.69 -2.84 4.85
C ALA A 415 -2.05 -4.15 4.11
N TRP A 416 -3.29 -4.26 3.62
CA TRP A 416 -3.75 -5.37 2.79
C TRP A 416 -4.89 -4.90 1.88
N ALA A 417 -4.74 -5.03 0.55
CA ALA A 417 -5.77 -4.66 -0.42
C ALA A 417 -5.95 -5.76 -1.49
N GLY A 418 -7.14 -6.36 -1.54
CA GLY A 418 -7.53 -7.39 -2.51
C GLY A 418 -8.83 -7.05 -3.26
N GLN A 419 -9.28 -7.94 -4.13
CA GLN A 419 -10.50 -7.77 -4.94
C GLN A 419 -11.77 -7.91 -4.09
N GLY A 420 -12.12 -6.85 -3.34
CA GLY A 420 -13.30 -6.81 -2.47
C GLY A 420 -13.06 -7.26 -1.02
N PHE A 421 -11.80 -7.41 -0.61
CA PHE A 421 -11.41 -7.75 0.76
C PHE A 421 -10.08 -7.08 1.13
N GLY A 422 -9.78 -6.98 2.42
CA GLY A 422 -8.54 -6.39 2.93
C GLY A 422 -8.77 -5.47 4.12
N GLY A 423 -7.74 -4.71 4.49
CA GLY A 423 -7.80 -3.68 5.52
C GLY A 423 -8.10 -2.31 4.91
N VAL A 424 -9.04 -1.58 5.49
CA VAL A 424 -9.34 -0.19 5.11
C VAL A 424 -9.29 0.67 6.37
N GLN A 425 -8.35 1.61 6.38
CA GLN A 425 -8.23 2.62 7.40
C GLN A 425 -8.16 3.93 6.63
N ILE A 426 -9.14 4.82 6.75
CA ILE A 426 -9.13 6.09 6.02
C ILE A 426 -8.44 7.15 6.90
N PRO A 427 -7.42 7.89 6.40
CA PRO A 427 -6.87 9.03 7.12
C PRO A 427 -7.94 10.07 7.39
N ARG A 428 -7.98 10.63 8.59
CA ARG A 428 -8.93 11.67 8.99
C ARG A 428 -8.39 13.04 8.69
N VAL A 429 -9.28 14.03 8.59
CA VAL A 429 -8.88 15.43 8.45
C VAL A 429 -8.01 15.81 9.65
N ASN A 430 -6.89 16.49 9.37
CA ASN A 430 -5.77 16.82 10.28
C ASN A 430 -4.79 15.69 10.60
N ASP A 431 -4.98 14.46 10.14
CA ASP A 431 -3.93 13.44 10.23
C ASP A 431 -2.70 13.87 9.40
N GLU A 432 -1.51 13.55 9.89
CA GLU A 432 -0.27 13.68 9.11
C GLU A 432 0.03 12.37 8.38
N VAL A 433 0.19 12.48 7.06
CA VAL A 433 0.43 11.36 6.15
C VAL A 433 1.76 11.51 5.45
N VAL A 434 2.38 10.37 5.12
CA VAL A 434 3.59 10.30 4.29
C VAL A 434 3.16 10.08 2.85
N VAL A 435 3.52 11.02 1.98
CA VAL A 435 3.20 11.04 0.55
C VAL A 435 4.47 10.79 -0.25
N ASP A 436 4.45 9.73 -1.04
CA ASP A 436 5.44 9.46 -2.08
C ASP A 436 4.86 9.84 -3.45
N PHE A 437 5.71 9.87 -4.47
CA PHE A 437 5.36 10.31 -5.81
C PHE A 437 5.76 9.24 -6.81
N ILE A 438 4.80 8.72 -7.58
CA ILE A 438 5.06 7.61 -8.52
C ILE A 438 6.09 8.06 -9.56
N ASN A 439 7.19 7.32 -9.70
CA ASN A 439 8.35 7.68 -10.55
C ASN A 439 9.02 9.02 -10.16
N GLY A 440 8.79 9.49 -8.93
CA GLY A 440 9.20 10.81 -8.47
C GLY A 440 8.39 11.95 -9.08
N ASP A 441 7.35 11.69 -9.88
CA ASP A 441 6.55 12.72 -10.57
C ASP A 441 5.66 13.51 -9.58
N PRO A 442 5.91 14.82 -9.37
CA PRO A 442 5.12 15.67 -8.46
C PRO A 442 3.61 15.66 -8.74
N ASP A 443 3.20 15.34 -9.99
CA ASP A 443 1.80 15.27 -10.40
C ASP A 443 1.11 13.97 -9.95
N ARG A 444 1.86 12.99 -9.41
CA ARG A 444 1.37 11.65 -9.06
C ARG A 444 1.58 11.28 -7.59
N PRO A 445 0.96 12.02 -6.64
CA PRO A 445 1.08 11.70 -5.23
C PRO A 445 0.36 10.39 -4.86
N LEU A 446 0.95 9.65 -3.92
CA LEU A 446 0.43 8.43 -3.30
C LEU A 446 0.78 8.44 -1.81
N ILE A 447 -0.22 8.35 -0.94
CA ILE A 447 0.02 8.21 0.50
C ILE A 447 0.50 6.78 0.79
N ILE A 448 1.70 6.65 1.35
CA ILE A 448 2.34 5.36 1.65
C ILE A 448 2.42 5.06 3.15
N GLY A 449 2.12 6.04 4.00
CA GLY A 449 2.24 5.87 5.45
C GLY A 449 1.56 6.98 6.25
N ARG A 450 1.68 6.87 7.57
CA ARG A 450 1.17 7.84 8.55
C ARG A 450 2.17 7.99 9.66
N VAL A 451 2.19 9.17 10.25
CA VAL A 451 3.06 9.48 11.37
C VAL A 451 2.28 10.24 12.44
N TYR A 452 2.62 9.98 13.70
CA TYR A 452 2.16 10.79 14.82
C TYR A 452 3.03 12.05 14.94
N ASN A 453 2.49 13.09 15.57
CA ASN A 453 3.18 14.35 15.86
C ASN A 453 2.65 14.95 17.18
N GLU A 454 3.14 16.11 17.59
CA GLU A 454 2.74 16.77 18.86
C GLU A 454 1.24 17.10 18.93
N ALA A 455 0.58 17.35 17.80
CA ALA A 455 -0.86 17.61 17.76
C ALA A 455 -1.69 16.30 17.76
N SER A 456 -1.09 15.22 17.27
CA SER A 456 -1.70 13.90 17.10
C SER A 456 -0.76 12.86 17.70
N MET A 457 -0.76 12.74 19.03
CA MET A 457 0.10 11.82 19.77
C MET A 457 -0.40 10.35 19.66
N PRO A 458 0.50 9.36 19.81
CA PRO A 458 0.12 7.95 19.89
C PRO A 458 -0.95 7.68 20.96
N PRO A 459 -1.83 6.67 20.80
CA PRO A 459 -2.96 6.41 21.70
C PRO A 459 -2.55 5.93 23.10
N TRP A 460 -1.32 5.46 23.28
CA TRP A 460 -0.78 5.02 24.57
C TRP A 460 0.37 5.93 25.00
N ALA A 461 0.51 6.14 26.31
CA ALA A 461 1.52 7.04 26.88
C ALA A 461 2.94 6.47 26.73
N LEU A 462 3.62 6.84 25.64
CA LEU A 462 5.01 6.46 25.39
C LEU A 462 5.99 7.41 26.10
N PRO A 463 7.16 6.92 26.59
CA PRO A 463 7.66 5.54 26.45
C PRO A 463 7.15 4.55 27.51
N ALA A 464 6.32 4.98 28.48
CA ALA A 464 5.88 4.13 29.58
C ALA A 464 5.10 2.88 29.12
N ALA A 465 4.34 2.99 28.02
CA ALA A 465 3.58 1.90 27.42
C ALA A 465 4.29 1.23 26.23
N ALA A 466 5.63 1.15 26.23
CA ALA A 466 6.41 0.61 25.11
C ALA A 466 6.11 -0.87 24.77
N THR A 467 5.55 -1.64 25.70
CA THR A 467 5.14 -3.05 25.50
C THR A 467 3.70 -3.20 25.00
N GLN A 468 2.98 -2.09 24.78
CA GLN A 468 1.61 -2.09 24.26
C GLN A 468 1.58 -1.90 22.75
N MET A 469 0.74 -2.70 22.08
CA MET A 469 0.49 -2.58 20.64
C MET A 469 -0.96 -2.89 20.30
N GLY A 470 -1.41 -2.49 19.11
CA GLY A 470 -2.73 -2.84 18.59
C GLY A 470 -3.43 -1.74 17.81
N PHE A 471 -4.75 -1.76 17.84
CA PHE A 471 -5.62 -0.84 17.12
C PHE A 471 -6.58 -0.14 18.07
N LEU A 472 -6.57 1.19 18.06
CA LEU A 472 -7.55 2.02 18.75
C LEU A 472 -8.27 2.88 17.72
N SER A 473 -9.59 2.69 17.60
CA SER A 473 -10.43 3.52 16.75
C SER A 473 -11.07 4.66 17.54
N ARG A 474 -11.81 5.52 16.85
CA ARG A 474 -12.57 6.61 17.46
C ARG A 474 -13.93 6.67 16.78
N SER A 475 -15.02 6.82 17.52
CA SER A 475 -16.32 7.17 16.92
C SER A 475 -16.18 8.43 16.06
N LYS A 476 -16.95 8.55 14.96
CA LYS A 476 -16.97 9.78 14.17
C LYS A 476 -17.37 10.92 15.13
N ASP A 477 -16.55 11.97 15.19
CA ASP A 477 -16.74 13.15 16.05
C ASP A 477 -16.78 12.85 17.57
N GLY A 478 -16.22 11.71 17.99
CA GLY A 478 -16.19 11.27 19.38
C GLY A 478 -14.99 11.75 20.21
N THR A 479 -15.05 11.53 21.53
CA THR A 479 -13.97 11.82 22.50
C THR A 479 -13.09 10.61 22.79
N ALA A 480 -12.06 10.78 23.62
CA ALA A 480 -11.14 9.71 24.06
C ALA A 480 -11.85 8.44 24.52
N ASP A 481 -13.01 8.59 25.16
CA ASP A 481 -13.78 7.51 25.76
C ASP A 481 -14.69 6.77 24.77
N THR A 482 -14.73 7.20 23.50
CA THR A 482 -15.63 6.63 22.47
C THR A 482 -14.85 5.85 21.42
N ALA A 483 -14.46 4.61 21.74
CA ALA A 483 -13.51 3.84 20.95
C ALA A 483 -13.84 2.33 20.92
N ASN A 484 -13.60 1.70 19.77
CA ASN A 484 -13.35 0.27 19.71
C ASN A 484 -11.83 0.04 19.79
N ALA A 485 -11.41 -1.00 20.49
CA ALA A 485 -10.00 -1.31 20.69
C ALA A 485 -9.70 -2.81 20.60
N LEU A 486 -8.53 -3.13 20.05
CA LEU A 486 -7.85 -4.41 20.16
C LEU A 486 -6.42 -4.10 20.59
N ARG A 487 -6.05 -4.41 21.84
CA ARG A 487 -4.71 -4.13 22.38
C ARG A 487 -4.07 -5.38 22.96
N PHE A 488 -2.81 -5.58 22.63
CA PHE A 488 -1.92 -6.57 23.21
C PHE A 488 -0.96 -5.85 24.16
N GLU A 489 -0.80 -6.39 25.37
CA GLU A 489 0.21 -6.01 26.35
C GLU A 489 1.18 -7.17 26.50
N ASP A 490 2.45 -6.93 26.19
CA ASP A 490 3.52 -7.93 26.21
C ASP A 490 4.48 -7.76 27.41
N LYS A 491 4.07 -6.99 28.42
CA LYS A 491 4.82 -6.90 29.67
C LYS A 491 4.80 -8.25 30.39
N ALA A 492 5.98 -8.86 30.53
CA ALA A 492 6.14 -10.18 31.13
C ALA A 492 5.50 -10.29 32.53
N GLY A 493 4.66 -11.31 32.74
CA GLY A 493 3.92 -11.55 33.98
C GLY A 493 2.69 -10.65 34.17
N GLU A 494 2.44 -9.72 33.25
CA GLU A 494 1.27 -8.84 33.22
C GLU A 494 0.64 -8.82 31.80
N GLU A 495 0.84 -9.88 31.02
CA GLU A 495 0.36 -9.98 29.65
C GLU A 495 -1.17 -9.88 29.60
N HIS A 496 -1.68 -9.10 28.65
CA HIS A 496 -3.11 -8.80 28.60
C HIS A 496 -3.62 -8.54 27.18
N LEU A 497 -4.66 -9.29 26.79
CA LEU A 497 -5.45 -9.00 25.60
C LEU A 497 -6.69 -8.18 25.99
N TRP A 498 -6.79 -6.96 25.47
CA TRP A 498 -7.95 -6.11 25.65
C TRP A 498 -8.75 -6.02 24.36
N ILE A 499 -10.02 -6.43 24.42
CA ILE A 499 -10.99 -6.25 23.34
C ILE A 499 -12.10 -5.36 23.88
N GLN A 500 -12.29 -4.19 23.26
CA GLN A 500 -13.38 -3.27 23.60
C GLN A 500 -14.24 -2.99 22.37
N ALA A 501 -15.56 -3.18 22.53
CA ALA A 501 -16.56 -2.70 21.61
C ALA A 501 -17.29 -1.50 22.23
N GLN A 502 -17.37 -0.37 21.51
CA GLN A 502 -18.04 0.84 21.99
C GLN A 502 -19.56 0.65 22.15
N LYS A 503 -20.16 -0.26 21.37
CA LYS A 503 -21.60 -0.50 21.35
C LYS A 503 -21.94 -1.98 21.28
N ASN A 504 -22.06 -2.54 20.08
CA ASN A 504 -22.38 -3.96 19.88
C ASN A 504 -21.10 -4.75 19.58
N MET A 505 -21.03 -5.99 20.05
CA MET A 505 -20.02 -6.97 19.66
C MET A 505 -20.73 -8.21 19.12
N ASP A 506 -20.72 -8.38 17.79
CA ASP A 506 -21.30 -9.54 17.13
C ASP A 506 -20.18 -10.53 16.73
N THR A 507 -20.31 -11.79 17.16
CA THR A 507 -19.37 -12.86 16.80
C THR A 507 -20.12 -13.95 16.04
N HIS A 508 -19.71 -14.21 14.80
CA HIS A 508 -20.28 -15.27 13.96
C HIS A 508 -19.21 -16.30 13.61
N VAL A 509 -19.34 -17.49 14.21
CA VAL A 509 -18.48 -18.64 13.91
C VAL A 509 -19.27 -19.61 13.04
N LYS A 510 -18.81 -19.84 11.81
CA LYS A 510 -19.55 -20.65 10.82
C LYS A 510 -19.44 -22.17 11.03
N ASN A 511 -18.54 -22.61 11.91
CA ASN A 511 -18.34 -24.02 12.22
C ASN A 511 -18.19 -24.18 13.73
N ASP A 512 -16.97 -24.37 14.24
CA ASP A 512 -16.73 -24.67 15.64
C ASP A 512 -16.12 -23.49 16.39
N SER A 513 -16.65 -23.20 17.57
CA SER A 513 -16.08 -22.24 18.52
C SER A 513 -15.56 -22.99 19.74
N SER A 514 -14.30 -22.77 20.12
CA SER A 514 -13.69 -23.34 21.32
C SER A 514 -13.12 -22.24 22.20
N HIS A 515 -13.26 -22.39 23.52
CA HIS A 515 -12.78 -21.43 24.51
C HIS A 515 -12.21 -22.17 25.71
N SER A 516 -10.93 -21.95 26.00
CA SER A 516 -10.21 -22.60 27.10
C SER A 516 -9.56 -21.55 27.99
N VAL A 517 -9.85 -21.63 29.29
CA VAL A 517 -9.29 -20.73 30.30
C VAL A 517 -8.60 -21.59 31.36
N ALA A 518 -7.28 -21.40 31.51
CA ALA A 518 -6.46 -22.25 32.39
C ALA A 518 -6.68 -21.95 33.89
N ASN A 519 -7.15 -20.75 34.20
CA ASN A 519 -7.39 -20.31 35.57
C ASN A 519 -8.85 -19.88 35.72
N ASN A 520 -9.12 -18.62 36.08
CA ASN A 520 -10.49 -18.16 36.36
C ASN A 520 -11.17 -17.56 35.13
N HIS A 521 -12.45 -17.89 34.94
CA HIS A 521 -13.35 -17.22 33.99
C HIS A 521 -14.48 -16.53 34.76
N SER A 522 -14.67 -15.23 34.53
CA SER A 522 -15.76 -14.44 35.09
C SER A 522 -16.62 -13.88 33.97
N HIS A 523 -17.94 -14.07 34.06
CA HIS A 523 -18.90 -13.57 33.11
C HIS A 523 -19.94 -12.70 33.82
N TYR A 524 -20.16 -11.49 33.31
CA TYR A 524 -21.16 -10.57 33.84
C TYR A 524 -21.99 -9.97 32.70
N ALA A 525 -23.29 -10.22 32.74
CA ALA A 525 -24.27 -9.56 31.89
C ALA A 525 -25.08 -8.57 32.74
N GLY A 526 -24.98 -7.27 32.43
CA GLY A 526 -25.77 -6.24 33.11
C GLY A 526 -27.26 -6.21 32.70
N GLY A 527 -27.63 -6.96 31.67
CA GLY A 527 -28.98 -7.09 31.13
C GLY A 527 -29.43 -8.56 31.12
N ASN A 528 -30.01 -9.00 30.00
CA ASN A 528 -30.47 -10.37 29.83
C ASN A 528 -29.42 -11.23 29.11
N GLU A 529 -29.38 -12.51 29.47
CA GLU A 529 -28.57 -13.52 28.79
C GLU A 529 -29.49 -14.64 28.29
N LEU A 530 -29.28 -15.08 27.04
CA LEU A 530 -30.08 -16.12 26.39
C LEU A 530 -29.15 -17.17 25.77
N TYR A 531 -29.31 -18.42 26.20
CA TYR A 531 -28.65 -19.58 25.61
C TYR A 531 -29.64 -20.36 24.75
N ARG A 532 -29.27 -20.62 23.49
CA ARG A 532 -30.02 -21.48 22.56
C ARG A 532 -29.08 -22.53 21.99
N VAL A 533 -29.43 -23.79 22.19
CA VAL A 533 -28.70 -24.95 21.67
C VAL A 533 -29.73 -25.83 20.98
N GLU A 534 -29.54 -26.09 19.69
CA GLU A 534 -30.52 -26.83 18.88
C GLU A 534 -30.50 -28.34 19.14
N THR A 535 -29.33 -28.86 19.50
CA THR A 535 -29.14 -30.29 19.77
C THR A 535 -28.86 -30.49 21.26
N ASN A 536 -27.64 -30.83 21.63
CA ASN A 536 -27.28 -31.25 22.98
C ASN A 536 -26.50 -30.15 23.70
N ARG A 537 -26.89 -29.88 24.95
CA ARG A 537 -26.10 -29.07 25.89
C ARG A 537 -25.61 -29.96 27.02
N VAL A 538 -24.30 -30.11 27.14
CA VAL A 538 -23.65 -30.77 28.28
C VAL A 538 -22.97 -29.69 29.12
N HIS A 539 -23.22 -29.70 30.44
CA HIS A 539 -22.56 -28.83 31.40
C HIS A 539 -21.99 -29.68 32.53
N GLY A 540 -20.67 -29.63 32.70
CA GLY A 540 -19.96 -30.42 33.71
C GLY A 540 -19.08 -29.52 34.58
N VAL A 541 -19.12 -29.75 35.88
CA VAL A 541 -18.28 -29.07 36.87
C VAL A 541 -17.63 -30.16 37.72
N LYS A 542 -16.29 -30.19 37.78
CA LYS A 542 -15.54 -31.16 38.59
C LYS A 542 -15.58 -30.82 40.09
N GLY A 543 -15.64 -29.52 40.41
CA GLY A 543 -15.82 -29.02 41.77
C GLY A 543 -17.29 -28.92 42.17
N GLY A 544 -17.60 -28.04 43.11
CA GLY A 544 -18.98 -27.70 43.47
C GLY A 544 -19.64 -26.78 42.45
N GLU A 545 -20.95 -26.92 42.28
CA GLU A 545 -21.79 -25.99 41.52
C GLU A 545 -22.81 -25.36 42.47
N GLU A 546 -22.90 -24.03 42.45
CA GLU A 546 -23.92 -23.27 43.17
C GLU A 546 -24.73 -22.44 42.18
N ARG A 547 -26.07 -22.51 42.28
CA ARG A 547 -26.98 -21.72 41.45
C ARG A 547 -27.93 -20.94 42.33
N LEU A 548 -27.77 -19.62 42.34
CA LEU A 548 -28.62 -18.71 43.11
C LEU A 548 -29.53 -17.92 42.17
N THR A 549 -30.80 -17.78 42.56
CA THR A 549 -31.79 -17.01 41.80
C THR A 549 -32.52 -16.06 42.74
N GLY A 550 -32.59 -14.77 42.40
CA GLY A 550 -33.30 -13.78 43.22
C GLY A 550 -34.83 -13.80 43.06
N LYS A 551 -35.34 -14.57 42.10
CA LYS A 551 -36.77 -14.75 41.78
C LYS A 551 -37.05 -16.24 41.52
N GLY A 552 -38.06 -16.57 40.72
CA GLY A 552 -38.39 -17.96 40.40
C GLY A 552 -37.35 -18.63 39.49
N LYS A 553 -37.34 -19.97 39.53
CA LYS A 553 -36.62 -20.86 38.62
C LYS A 553 -37.62 -21.84 38.01
N LEU A 554 -37.58 -22.01 36.69
CA LEU A 554 -38.41 -22.95 35.94
C LEU A 554 -37.50 -23.87 35.12
N ASP A 555 -37.56 -25.16 35.42
CA ASP A 555 -37.01 -26.22 34.58
C ASP A 555 -38.20 -27.00 34.01
N ALA A 556 -38.39 -26.91 32.69
CA ALA A 556 -39.47 -27.60 31.97
C ALA A 556 -38.87 -28.53 30.92
N VAL A 557 -39.12 -29.83 31.07
CA VAL A 557 -38.60 -30.89 30.19
C VAL A 557 -39.78 -31.67 29.63
N VAL A 558 -39.77 -31.92 28.31
CA VAL A 558 -40.86 -32.63 27.62
C VAL A 558 -40.89 -34.11 27.98
N ASP A 559 -39.73 -34.76 27.95
CA ASP A 559 -39.61 -36.19 28.24
C ASP A 559 -39.22 -36.44 29.70
N THR A 560 -38.01 -36.94 29.96
CA THR A 560 -37.58 -37.31 31.30
C THR A 560 -36.75 -36.22 31.96
N TYR A 561 -37.16 -35.77 33.15
CA TYR A 561 -36.33 -34.93 34.02
C TYR A 561 -35.73 -35.77 35.16
N VAL A 562 -34.44 -36.07 35.05
CA VAL A 562 -33.70 -36.85 36.06
C VAL A 562 -32.93 -35.91 36.97
N VAL A 563 -33.22 -35.97 38.28
CA VAL A 563 -32.41 -35.35 39.33
C VAL A 563 -31.85 -36.46 40.20
N GLY A 564 -30.52 -36.63 40.15
CA GLY A 564 -29.82 -37.72 40.83
C GLY A 564 -28.71 -37.20 41.73
N SER A 565 -28.42 -37.95 42.79
CA SER A 565 -27.24 -37.76 43.64
C SER A 565 -26.71 -39.11 44.08
N GLY A 566 -25.39 -39.29 44.08
CA GLY A 566 -24.76 -40.54 44.49
C GLY A 566 -24.74 -40.78 46.01
N THR A 567 -24.97 -39.73 46.81
CA THR A 567 -24.86 -39.80 48.28
C THR A 567 -26.15 -39.34 48.98
N LYS A 568 -26.64 -38.15 48.61
CA LYS A 568 -27.82 -37.53 49.22
C LYS A 568 -28.49 -36.59 48.23
N LEU A 569 -29.79 -36.76 48.02
CA LEU A 569 -30.63 -35.78 47.35
C LEU A 569 -31.55 -35.11 48.37
N ARG A 570 -31.56 -33.78 48.40
CA ARG A 570 -32.29 -33.01 49.41
C ARG A 570 -33.03 -31.85 48.77
N LEU A 571 -34.32 -31.75 49.05
CA LEU A 571 -35.21 -30.70 48.59
C LEU A 571 -35.65 -29.89 49.80
N GLU A 572 -35.39 -28.59 49.80
CA GLU A 572 -35.63 -27.70 50.94
C GLU A 572 -36.54 -26.53 50.56
N CYS A 573 -37.49 -26.20 51.44
CA CYS A 573 -38.35 -25.03 51.28
C CYS A 573 -38.80 -24.52 52.66
N GLY A 574 -38.06 -23.55 53.22
CA GLY A 574 -38.40 -22.92 54.50
C GLY A 574 -38.49 -23.94 55.64
N GLU A 575 -39.69 -24.16 56.16
CA GLU A 575 -39.94 -25.10 57.27
C GLU A 575 -40.24 -26.54 56.81
N SER A 576 -40.00 -26.87 55.54
CA SER A 576 -40.19 -28.22 54.97
C SER A 576 -38.93 -28.75 54.29
N ALA A 577 -38.68 -30.06 54.40
CA ALA A 577 -37.61 -30.73 53.65
C ALA A 577 -37.95 -32.19 53.31
N ILE A 578 -37.44 -32.66 52.17
CA ILE A 578 -37.45 -34.07 51.73
C ILE A 578 -36.00 -34.48 51.49
N GLU A 579 -35.58 -35.63 52.02
CA GLU A 579 -34.22 -36.13 51.90
C GLU A 579 -34.22 -37.62 51.51
N LEU A 580 -33.50 -37.94 50.44
CA LEU A 580 -33.24 -39.30 49.97
C LEU A 580 -31.75 -39.60 50.20
N ASN A 581 -31.47 -40.69 50.89
CA ASN A 581 -30.11 -41.11 51.22
C ASN A 581 -29.69 -42.32 50.39
N ALA A 582 -28.39 -42.46 50.09
CA ALA A 582 -27.85 -43.57 49.29
C ALA A 582 -28.09 -44.96 49.90
N ASN A 583 -28.35 -45.04 51.21
CA ASN A 583 -28.74 -46.28 51.89
C ASN A 583 -30.23 -46.66 51.70
N GLY A 584 -31.00 -45.89 50.91
CA GLY A 584 -32.42 -46.10 50.65
C GLY A 584 -33.36 -45.43 51.66
N GLN A 585 -32.85 -44.73 52.68
CA GLN A 585 -33.69 -44.03 53.66
C GLN A 585 -34.27 -42.74 53.08
N ILE A 586 -35.59 -42.59 53.20
CA ILE A 586 -36.34 -41.38 52.82
C ILE A 586 -36.86 -40.70 54.08
N ASN A 587 -36.50 -39.43 54.28
CA ASN A 587 -36.95 -38.60 55.39
C ASN A 587 -37.80 -37.43 54.87
N ILE A 588 -38.94 -37.17 55.51
CA ILE A 588 -39.82 -36.03 55.22
C ILE A 588 -40.11 -35.31 56.53
N VAL A 589 -39.93 -33.98 56.56
CA VAL A 589 -40.21 -33.14 57.73
C VAL A 589 -40.93 -31.86 57.30
N GLY A 590 -41.92 -31.44 58.10
CA GLY A 590 -42.70 -30.22 57.86
C GLY A 590 -43.77 -30.01 58.93
N LYS A 591 -44.50 -28.89 58.84
CA LYS A 591 -45.61 -28.55 59.75
C LYS A 591 -46.92 -29.31 59.48
N GLY A 592 -47.03 -29.91 58.31
CA GLY A 592 -48.16 -30.72 57.87
C GLY A 592 -47.85 -31.39 56.54
N PHE A 593 -48.52 -32.49 56.25
CA PHE A 593 -48.46 -33.16 54.96
C PHE A 593 -49.86 -33.60 54.55
N ASN A 594 -50.14 -33.60 53.26
CA ASN A 594 -51.38 -34.10 52.69
C ASN A 594 -51.02 -35.00 51.50
N ILE A 595 -51.53 -36.23 51.49
CA ILE A 595 -51.36 -37.18 50.40
C ILE A 595 -52.77 -37.59 49.95
N PHE A 596 -53.11 -37.26 48.70
CA PHE A 596 -54.41 -37.56 48.10
C PHE A 596 -54.23 -38.42 46.85
N VAL A 597 -54.99 -39.50 46.76
CA VAL A 597 -55.00 -40.42 45.61
C VAL A 597 -56.45 -40.70 45.20
N GLN A 598 -56.75 -40.64 43.90
CA GLN A 598 -58.09 -40.92 43.38
C GLN A 598 -58.39 -42.43 43.25
N GLY A 599 -57.34 -43.25 43.09
CA GLY A 599 -57.42 -44.71 43.09
C GLY A 599 -56.86 -45.31 44.38
N ASP A 600 -56.22 -46.47 44.29
CA ASP A 600 -55.67 -47.18 45.45
C ASP A 600 -54.33 -46.62 45.94
N GLY A 601 -54.17 -46.52 47.26
CA GLY A 601 -52.90 -46.20 47.93
C GLY A 601 -52.43 -47.38 48.79
N HIS A 602 -51.23 -47.90 48.53
CA HIS A 602 -50.66 -49.01 49.29
C HIS A 602 -49.42 -48.58 50.08
N ILE A 603 -49.40 -48.88 51.38
CA ILE A 603 -48.23 -48.71 52.27
C ILE A 603 -47.84 -50.09 52.76
N THR A 604 -46.77 -50.65 52.19
CA THR A 604 -46.39 -52.06 52.39
C THR A 604 -44.93 -52.17 52.80
N THR A 605 -44.65 -53.02 53.78
CA THR A 605 -43.29 -53.41 54.17
C THR A 605 -43.07 -54.89 53.86
N SER A 606 -42.02 -55.25 53.12
CA SER A 606 -41.72 -56.62 52.67
C SER A 606 -41.20 -57.58 53.77
N GLY A 607 -41.51 -57.30 55.04
CA GLY A 607 -40.99 -58.01 56.22
C GLY A 607 -40.58 -57.08 57.39
N GLY A 608 -40.60 -55.77 57.18
CA GLY A 608 -40.35 -54.75 58.21
C GLY A 608 -41.57 -54.42 59.08
N LYS A 609 -41.41 -53.46 60.01
CA LYS A 609 -42.50 -52.90 60.83
C LYS A 609 -42.94 -51.55 60.28
N LEU A 610 -44.25 -51.32 60.20
CA LEU A 610 -44.83 -49.99 59.99
C LEU A 610 -45.19 -49.38 61.35
N ASN A 611 -44.48 -48.32 61.72
CA ASN A 611 -44.71 -47.58 62.95
C ASN A 611 -45.49 -46.30 62.64
N LEU A 612 -46.67 -46.14 63.26
CA LEU A 612 -47.50 -44.94 63.15
C LEU A 612 -47.61 -44.30 64.53
N ASN A 613 -47.20 -43.03 64.65
CA ASN A 613 -47.24 -42.24 65.90
C ASN A 613 -46.48 -42.86 67.08
N THR A 614 -45.24 -43.31 66.87
CA THR A 614 -44.40 -43.82 67.97
C THR A 614 -43.95 -42.70 68.92
N ASP A 615 -44.24 -42.85 70.21
CA ASP A 615 -43.88 -41.88 71.23
C ASP A 615 -42.35 -41.65 71.30
N GLY A 616 -41.96 -40.38 71.35
CA GLY A 616 -40.56 -39.97 71.45
C GLY A 616 -39.74 -40.10 70.15
N ALA A 617 -40.36 -40.46 69.02
CA ALA A 617 -39.67 -40.51 67.73
C ALA A 617 -39.11 -39.13 67.34
N LYS A 618 -37.84 -39.12 66.90
CA LYS A 618 -37.19 -37.92 66.38
C LYS A 618 -37.26 -37.89 64.85
N PRO A 619 -37.40 -36.72 64.22
CA PRO A 619 -37.37 -36.65 62.77
C PRO A 619 -36.00 -37.10 62.25
N GLY A 620 -36.00 -37.87 61.15
CA GLY A 620 -34.77 -38.34 60.51
C GLY A 620 -33.97 -37.23 59.80
N THR A 621 -34.53 -36.02 59.72
CA THR A 621 -33.91 -34.84 59.11
C THR A 621 -34.51 -33.54 59.67
N SER A 622 -33.85 -32.39 59.47
CA SER A 622 -34.35 -31.06 59.86
C SER A 622 -34.72 -30.21 58.64
N ALA A 623 -35.63 -29.24 58.79
CA ALA A 623 -35.87 -28.21 57.76
C ALA A 623 -34.94 -27.00 57.99
N PRO A 624 -34.61 -26.20 56.95
CA PRO A 624 -33.72 -25.04 57.13
C PRO A 624 -34.34 -23.88 57.93
N GLY A 625 -35.67 -23.81 58.04
CA GLY A 625 -36.39 -22.85 58.89
C GLY A 625 -36.90 -21.61 58.15
N SER A 626 -37.58 -20.72 58.89
CA SER A 626 -38.25 -19.53 58.34
C SER A 626 -37.30 -18.50 57.71
N SER A 627 -36.02 -18.51 58.09
CA SER A 627 -35.00 -17.59 57.55
C SER A 627 -34.40 -18.05 56.22
N HIS A 628 -34.74 -19.23 55.71
CA HIS A 628 -34.11 -19.78 54.50
C HIS A 628 -34.25 -18.86 53.27
N LYS A 629 -35.43 -18.25 53.08
CA LYS A 629 -35.64 -17.25 52.00
C LYS A 629 -34.70 -16.06 52.14
N GLN A 630 -34.58 -15.50 53.35
CA GLN A 630 -33.73 -14.35 53.63
C GLN A 630 -32.26 -14.68 53.37
N ASN A 631 -31.82 -15.89 53.77
CA ASN A 631 -30.47 -16.36 53.51
C ASN A 631 -30.15 -16.45 52.02
N ILE A 632 -31.06 -17.00 51.19
CA ILE A 632 -30.89 -17.05 49.73
C ILE A 632 -30.90 -15.64 49.13
N SER A 633 -31.84 -14.77 49.54
CA SER A 633 -31.89 -13.39 49.05
C SER A 633 -30.59 -12.64 49.36
N GLN A 634 -30.06 -12.79 50.56
CA GLN A 634 -28.78 -12.18 50.94
C GLN A 634 -27.61 -12.73 50.12
N ALA A 635 -27.57 -14.05 49.88
CA ALA A 635 -26.53 -14.66 49.05
C ALA A 635 -26.58 -14.15 47.59
N VAL A 636 -27.78 -13.96 47.04
CA VAL A 636 -27.96 -13.32 45.72
C VAL A 636 -27.49 -11.87 45.74
N GLU A 637 -27.92 -11.06 46.71
CA GLU A 637 -27.52 -9.65 46.83
C GLU A 637 -25.99 -9.50 46.95
N ASN A 638 -25.33 -10.43 47.63
CA ASN A 638 -23.87 -10.45 47.75
C ASN A 638 -23.16 -10.65 46.40
N LEU A 639 -23.79 -11.30 45.41
CA LEU A 639 -23.27 -11.42 44.04
C LEU A 639 -23.53 -10.17 43.19
N PHE A 640 -24.48 -9.31 43.60
CA PHE A 640 -24.88 -8.10 42.86
C PHE A 640 -24.88 -6.86 43.77
N PRO A 641 -23.74 -6.43 44.32
CA PRO A 641 -23.69 -5.29 45.23
C PRO A 641 -24.19 -4.00 44.56
N PRO A 642 -24.82 -3.07 45.32
CA PRO A 642 -25.40 -1.86 44.78
C PRO A 642 -24.35 -0.94 44.13
N LYS A 643 -24.69 -0.38 42.96
CA LYS A 643 -23.85 0.60 42.26
C LYS A 643 -23.70 1.87 43.10
N GLN A 644 -22.47 2.28 43.41
CA GLN A 644 -22.20 3.65 43.90
C GLN A 644 -22.48 4.65 42.76
N LYS A 645 -23.23 5.73 43.05
CA LYS A 645 -23.56 6.77 42.07
C LYS A 645 -22.28 7.39 41.50
N GLY A 646 -22.08 7.25 40.19
CA GLY A 646 -21.00 7.92 39.44
C GLY A 646 -19.89 7.01 38.89
N GLN A 647 -19.90 5.70 39.15
CA GLN A 647 -18.94 4.76 38.56
C GLN A 647 -19.56 3.99 37.38
N ALA A 648 -18.75 3.80 36.32
CA ALA A 648 -18.99 2.73 35.33
C ALA A 648 -19.10 1.37 36.05
N ALA A 649 -19.65 0.35 35.38
CA ALA A 649 -19.77 -0.99 35.95
C ALA A 649 -18.46 -1.37 36.68
N PRO A 650 -18.53 -1.94 37.90
CA PRO A 650 -17.33 -2.25 38.66
C PRO A 650 -16.39 -3.06 37.78
N ALA A 651 -15.12 -2.63 37.70
CA ALA A 651 -14.07 -3.47 37.14
C ALA A 651 -14.17 -4.85 37.81
N ALA A 652 -13.96 -5.92 37.04
CA ALA A 652 -13.97 -7.28 37.56
C ALA A 652 -13.22 -7.30 38.91
N PRO A 653 -13.85 -7.77 40.00
CA PRO A 653 -13.17 -7.79 41.30
C PRO A 653 -11.83 -8.52 41.11
N LYS A 654 -10.73 -7.92 41.60
CA LYS A 654 -9.45 -8.63 41.70
C LYS A 654 -9.74 -9.97 42.38
N ALA A 655 -9.32 -11.06 41.75
CA ALA A 655 -9.48 -12.40 42.28
C ALA A 655 -9.10 -12.40 43.76
N ALA A 656 -10.05 -12.75 44.62
CA ALA A 656 -9.77 -12.92 46.04
C ALA A 656 -8.65 -13.96 46.17
N ALA A 657 -7.57 -13.59 46.87
CA ALA A 657 -6.53 -14.54 47.21
C ALA A 657 -7.17 -15.71 47.97
N ALA A 658 -6.95 -16.93 47.47
CA ALA A 658 -7.31 -18.13 48.19
C ALA A 658 -6.66 -18.11 49.59
N PRO A 659 -7.35 -18.54 50.66
CA PRO A 659 -6.73 -18.73 51.97
C PRO A 659 -5.52 -19.65 51.83
N ALA A 660 -4.43 -19.29 52.50
CA ALA A 660 -3.17 -20.02 52.48
C ALA A 660 -3.37 -21.53 52.69
N LYS A 661 -2.81 -22.34 51.78
CA LYS A 661 -2.69 -23.80 51.94
C LYS A 661 -1.86 -24.09 53.18
N GLY A 662 -2.54 -24.46 54.27
CA GLY A 662 -1.96 -25.22 55.36
C GLY A 662 -1.48 -26.57 54.84
N ALA A 663 -0.26 -26.93 55.22
CA ALA A 663 0.41 -28.17 54.86
C ALA A 663 -0.43 -29.42 55.20
N ALA A 664 -0.47 -30.38 54.29
CA ALA A 664 -0.83 -31.76 54.61
C ALA A 664 0.12 -32.71 53.89
N ALA A 665 0.90 -33.42 54.70
CA ALA A 665 1.73 -34.55 54.32
C ALA A 665 0.84 -35.75 53.88
N PRO A 666 1.43 -36.71 53.14
CA PRO A 666 0.70 -37.66 52.31
C PRO A 666 0.36 -38.95 53.07
N LEU A 667 -0.81 -39.55 52.80
CA LEU A 667 -1.06 -40.96 53.11
C LEU A 667 -1.80 -41.69 51.99
N LYS A 668 -1.14 -42.80 51.62
CA LYS A 668 -1.51 -43.96 50.81
C LYS A 668 -2.94 -44.47 51.03
N GLN A 669 -3.44 -45.17 50.00
CA GLN A 669 -4.09 -46.51 49.98
C GLN A 669 -4.94 -46.59 48.69
N THR A 670 -5.09 -47.66 47.91
CA THR A 670 -4.65 -49.06 47.92
C THR A 670 -5.03 -49.64 46.54
N ALA A 671 -4.37 -50.73 46.16
CA ALA A 671 -4.42 -51.38 44.87
C ALA A 671 -5.69 -52.23 44.59
N ASN A 672 -5.73 -52.71 43.35
CA ASN A 672 -6.50 -53.81 42.72
C ASN A 672 -7.92 -53.53 42.24
N SER A 673 -8.40 -54.07 41.11
CA SER A 673 -7.78 -54.79 39.98
C SER A 673 -8.89 -55.02 38.95
N ASP A 674 -8.69 -54.59 37.70
CA ASP A 674 -9.11 -55.34 36.50
C ASP A 674 -8.54 -54.65 35.25
N ASP A 675 -7.48 -55.26 34.72
CA ASP A 675 -6.56 -54.68 33.73
C ASP A 675 -7.10 -54.90 32.31
N THR A 676 -7.68 -53.86 31.73
CA THR A 676 -7.54 -53.62 30.29
C THR A 676 -6.85 -52.28 30.13
N LYS A 677 -5.51 -52.29 30.18
CA LYS A 677 -4.73 -51.11 29.82
C LYS A 677 -5.20 -50.65 28.43
N LYS A 678 -5.68 -49.42 28.35
CA LYS A 678 -6.02 -48.73 27.11
C LYS A 678 -5.22 -47.43 27.03
N LEU A 679 -4.95 -46.97 25.81
CA LEU A 679 -4.45 -45.63 25.53
C LEU A 679 -5.33 -44.61 26.23
N ASP A 680 -4.72 -43.54 26.70
CA ASP A 680 -5.46 -42.38 27.17
C ASP A 680 -6.34 -41.85 26.02
N ASP A 681 -7.63 -41.63 26.29
CA ASP A 681 -8.59 -41.18 25.28
C ASP A 681 -8.18 -39.81 24.70
N SER A 682 -7.43 -38.99 25.45
CA SER A 682 -6.88 -37.72 24.96
C SER A 682 -5.82 -37.91 23.88
N VAL A 683 -5.02 -38.99 23.94
CA VAL A 683 -4.04 -39.35 22.90
C VAL A 683 -4.78 -39.78 21.63
N VAL A 684 -5.80 -40.63 21.75
CA VAL A 684 -6.62 -41.07 20.61
C VAL A 684 -7.31 -39.87 19.95
N ARG A 685 -7.94 -39.00 20.74
CA ARG A 685 -8.60 -37.78 20.23
C ARG A 685 -7.60 -36.81 19.61
N SER A 686 -6.39 -36.71 20.17
CA SER A 686 -5.34 -35.88 19.58
C SER A 686 -4.91 -36.39 18.21
N ILE A 687 -4.65 -37.69 18.06
CA ILE A 687 -4.26 -38.29 16.77
C ILE A 687 -5.39 -38.12 15.75
N MET A 688 -6.65 -38.33 16.16
CA MET A 688 -7.80 -38.09 15.29
C MET A 688 -7.88 -36.63 14.80
N LYS A 689 -7.50 -35.68 15.66
CA LYS A 689 -7.47 -34.25 15.34
C LYS A 689 -6.27 -33.86 14.47
N SER A 690 -5.09 -34.43 14.72
CA SER A 690 -3.83 -34.03 14.07
C SER A 690 -3.62 -34.69 12.70
N GLU A 691 -3.94 -35.98 12.55
CA GLU A 691 -3.75 -36.72 11.29
C GLU A 691 -4.95 -36.58 10.34
N GLY A 692 -6.14 -36.31 10.90
CA GLY A 692 -7.34 -36.06 10.12
C GLY A 692 -7.80 -37.24 9.24
N ALA A 693 -8.88 -36.97 8.51
CA ALA A 693 -9.61 -37.94 7.70
C ALA A 693 -9.11 -38.09 6.24
N GLY A 694 -8.17 -37.26 5.82
CA GLY A 694 -7.83 -37.04 4.42
C GLY A 694 -6.33 -36.95 4.12
N GLY A 695 -5.49 -37.46 5.01
CA GLY A 695 -4.05 -37.56 4.77
C GLY A 695 -3.75 -38.57 3.65
N GLU A 696 -2.71 -38.29 2.86
CA GLU A 696 -2.12 -39.25 1.93
C GLU A 696 -0.64 -39.45 2.26
N GLN A 697 -0.23 -40.70 2.47
CA GLN A 697 1.18 -41.04 2.68
C GLN A 697 1.65 -41.98 1.56
N GLY A 698 2.59 -41.50 0.74
CA GLY A 698 3.06 -42.25 -0.43
C GLY A 698 1.99 -42.45 -1.51
N GLY A 699 1.02 -41.53 -1.62
CA GLY A 699 -0.10 -41.60 -2.58
C GLY A 699 -1.21 -42.57 -2.17
N VAL A 700 -1.20 -43.07 -0.93
CA VAL A 700 -2.25 -43.94 -0.38
C VAL A 700 -3.08 -43.15 0.64
N PRO A 701 -4.42 -43.09 0.49
CA PRO A 701 -5.30 -42.46 1.47
C PRO A 701 -5.21 -43.12 2.85
N GLU A 702 -5.17 -42.30 3.88
CA GLU A 702 -5.15 -42.73 5.29
C GLU A 702 -6.26 -42.04 6.09
N MET A 703 -6.74 -42.74 7.12
CA MET A 703 -7.68 -42.20 8.10
C MET A 703 -7.08 -42.43 9.49
N TYR A 704 -6.68 -41.35 10.17
CA TYR A 704 -6.10 -41.40 11.52
C TYR A 704 -4.94 -42.39 11.66
N GLY A 705 -4.03 -42.41 10.67
CA GLY A 705 -2.87 -43.29 10.63
C GLY A 705 -3.12 -44.71 10.13
N PHE A 706 -4.37 -45.08 9.85
CA PHE A 706 -4.71 -46.35 9.21
C PHE A 706 -4.78 -46.16 7.69
N ARG A 707 -3.96 -46.91 6.93
CA ARG A 707 -3.90 -46.78 5.46
C ARG A 707 -4.90 -47.67 4.74
N LYS A 708 -5.46 -47.17 3.63
CA LYS A 708 -6.34 -47.95 2.74
C LYS A 708 -5.60 -49.19 2.22
N GLY A 709 -6.13 -50.37 2.54
CA GLY A 709 -5.53 -51.68 2.15
C GLY A 709 -4.72 -52.37 3.26
N PHE A 710 -4.42 -51.70 4.37
CA PHE A 710 -3.68 -52.26 5.51
C PHE A 710 -4.60 -52.84 6.60
N GLY A 711 -5.45 -53.80 6.23
CA GLY A 711 -6.32 -54.53 7.16
C GLY A 711 -7.73 -53.95 7.34
N PRO A 712 -8.53 -54.49 8.29
CA PRO A 712 -9.94 -54.15 8.46
C PRO A 712 -10.18 -52.76 9.06
N ALA A 713 -9.21 -52.22 9.83
CA ALA A 713 -9.34 -50.96 10.55
C ALA A 713 -9.83 -49.80 9.66
N TYR A 714 -9.20 -49.59 8.49
CA TYR A 714 -9.61 -48.53 7.56
C TYR A 714 -11.06 -48.70 7.08
N LYS A 715 -11.47 -49.94 6.76
CA LYS A 715 -12.83 -50.21 6.25
C LYS A 715 -13.88 -49.96 7.33
N ASP A 716 -13.59 -50.37 8.55
CA ASP A 716 -14.51 -50.23 9.68
C ASP A 716 -14.62 -48.77 10.13
N ILE A 717 -13.52 -48.02 10.17
CA ILE A 717 -13.52 -46.58 10.44
C ILE A 717 -14.30 -45.84 9.35
N ALA A 718 -14.05 -46.16 8.08
CA ALA A 718 -14.79 -45.56 6.97
C ALA A 718 -16.29 -45.89 7.01
N ALA A 719 -16.66 -47.10 7.42
CA ALA A 719 -18.05 -47.51 7.60
C ALA A 719 -18.72 -46.79 8.77
N ALA A 720 -18.03 -46.67 9.91
CA ALA A 720 -18.50 -45.91 11.07
C ALA A 720 -18.68 -44.44 10.73
N ARG A 721 -17.71 -43.81 10.06
CA ARG A 721 -17.80 -42.44 9.55
C ARG A 721 -19.00 -42.25 8.63
N LYS A 722 -19.19 -43.15 7.67
CA LYS A 722 -20.32 -43.08 6.73
C LYS A 722 -21.67 -43.18 7.45
N LYS A 723 -21.75 -43.95 8.54
CA LYS A 723 -22.99 -44.22 9.27
C LYS A 723 -23.31 -43.17 10.33
N TYR A 724 -22.31 -42.70 11.08
CA TYR A 724 -22.49 -41.87 12.27
C TYR A 724 -21.92 -40.44 12.10
N GLY A 725 -21.22 -40.16 11.01
CA GLY A 725 -20.58 -38.87 10.75
C GLY A 725 -19.13 -38.83 11.20
N GLN A 726 -18.34 -37.98 10.56
CA GLN A 726 -16.93 -37.76 10.91
C GLN A 726 -16.83 -37.01 12.24
N GLY A 727 -16.00 -37.51 13.15
CA GLY A 727 -15.81 -36.96 14.49
C GLY A 727 -16.88 -37.38 15.51
N SER A 728 -17.80 -38.28 15.14
CA SER A 728 -18.80 -38.83 16.07
C SER A 728 -18.15 -39.67 17.18
N ASP A 729 -18.82 -39.76 18.32
CA ASP A 729 -18.35 -40.63 19.41
C ASP A 729 -18.33 -42.10 18.98
N GLU A 730 -19.24 -42.52 18.09
CA GLU A 730 -19.25 -43.87 17.51
C GLU A 730 -18.08 -44.11 16.55
N GLU A 731 -17.65 -43.10 15.77
CA GLU A 731 -16.40 -43.20 15.01
C GLU A 731 -15.21 -43.27 15.96
N PHE A 732 -15.20 -42.44 17.01
CA PHE A 732 -14.16 -42.45 18.04
C PHE A 732 -14.02 -43.82 18.70
N GLU A 733 -15.11 -44.50 19.06
CA GLU A 733 -15.04 -45.85 19.65
C GLU A 733 -14.42 -46.87 18.69
N VAL A 734 -14.72 -46.80 17.39
CA VAL A 734 -14.10 -47.67 16.38
C VAL A 734 -12.62 -47.35 16.20
N VAL A 735 -12.25 -46.07 16.15
CA VAL A 735 -10.85 -45.65 16.04
C VAL A 735 -10.06 -46.02 17.30
N SER A 736 -10.62 -45.74 18.48
CA SER A 736 -10.05 -46.07 19.79
C SER A 736 -9.80 -47.56 19.92
N LYS A 737 -10.76 -48.41 19.52
CA LYS A 737 -10.59 -49.87 19.49
C LYS A 737 -9.35 -50.28 18.68
N TYR A 738 -9.20 -49.78 17.45
CA TYR A 738 -8.08 -50.16 16.59
C TYR A 738 -6.75 -49.54 17.01
N MET A 739 -6.74 -48.30 17.52
CA MET A 739 -5.55 -47.68 18.08
C MET A 739 -5.08 -48.43 19.33
N ASN A 740 -5.99 -48.86 20.20
CA ASN A 740 -5.66 -49.69 21.36
C ASN A 740 -5.03 -51.04 20.99
N GLN A 741 -5.53 -51.69 19.94
CA GLN A 741 -4.92 -52.92 19.41
C GLN A 741 -3.50 -52.67 18.87
N THR A 742 -3.28 -51.57 18.16
CA THR A 742 -1.96 -51.18 17.67
C THR A 742 -1.02 -50.81 18.83
N ALA A 743 -1.52 -50.07 19.82
CA ALA A 743 -0.79 -49.67 21.02
C ALA A 743 -0.29 -50.87 21.83
N GLN A 744 -1.16 -51.86 22.02
CA GLN A 744 -0.81 -53.11 22.69
C GLN A 744 0.30 -53.85 21.94
N LYS A 745 0.19 -53.96 20.61
CA LYS A 745 1.19 -54.64 19.78
C LYS A 745 2.52 -53.88 19.72
N ALA A 746 2.47 -52.55 19.62
CA ALA A 746 3.66 -51.68 19.58
C ALA A 746 4.35 -51.54 20.94
N GLY A 747 3.70 -51.93 22.03
CA GLY A 747 4.22 -51.81 23.39
C GLY A 747 3.99 -50.43 24.02
N ALA A 748 3.14 -49.58 23.44
CA ALA A 748 2.81 -48.26 23.97
C ALA A 748 2.17 -48.35 25.37
N LEU A 749 1.32 -49.36 25.59
CA LEU A 749 0.62 -49.59 26.86
C LEU A 749 1.54 -50.05 28.01
N ASN A 750 2.84 -50.25 27.74
CA ASN A 750 3.82 -50.52 28.78
C ASN A 750 4.24 -49.25 29.53
N PHE A 751 3.94 -48.06 28.98
CA PHE A 751 4.34 -46.77 29.55
C PHE A 751 3.18 -46.06 30.22
N SER A 752 3.42 -45.48 31.40
CA SER A 752 2.38 -44.74 32.15
C SER A 752 2.16 -43.31 31.62
N ASP A 753 3.16 -42.74 30.94
CA ASP A 753 3.13 -41.39 30.39
C ASP A 753 2.38 -41.31 29.05
N PRO A 754 1.30 -40.51 28.94
CA PRO A 754 0.52 -40.36 27.71
C PRO A 754 1.32 -39.79 26.53
N GLY A 755 2.32 -38.94 26.78
CA GLY A 755 3.24 -38.43 25.75
C GLY A 755 4.16 -39.51 25.20
N LYS A 756 4.60 -40.45 26.04
CA LYS A 756 5.33 -41.65 25.58
C LYS A 756 4.41 -42.56 24.77
N GLN A 757 3.18 -42.77 25.24
CA GLN A 757 2.18 -43.55 24.50
C GLN A 757 1.89 -42.97 23.10
N ALA A 758 1.72 -41.65 23.00
CA ALA A 758 1.49 -40.94 21.74
C ALA A 758 2.68 -41.09 20.77
N ALA A 759 3.90 -40.96 21.29
CA ALA A 759 5.11 -41.11 20.49
C ALA A 759 5.26 -42.53 19.93
N VAL A 760 5.00 -43.57 20.73
CA VAL A 760 5.04 -44.96 20.27
C VAL A 760 3.95 -45.24 19.22
N MET A 761 2.78 -44.61 19.35
CA MET A 761 1.72 -44.71 18.33
C MET A 761 2.13 -44.07 17.01
N SER A 762 2.75 -42.89 17.02
CA SER A 762 3.30 -42.26 15.81
C SER A 762 4.34 -43.16 15.13
N LEU A 763 5.25 -43.78 15.90
CA LEU A 763 6.21 -44.73 15.35
C LEU A 763 5.50 -45.90 14.66
N ALA A 764 4.50 -46.49 15.31
CA ALA A 764 3.78 -47.64 14.81
C ALA A 764 3.01 -47.32 13.52
N HIS A 765 2.43 -46.12 13.41
CA HIS A 765 1.76 -45.68 12.18
C HIS A 765 2.76 -45.40 11.06
N MET A 766 3.91 -44.78 11.36
CA MET A 766 4.89 -44.42 10.35
C MET A 766 5.73 -45.59 9.83
N ARG A 767 6.09 -46.54 10.70
CA ARG A 767 7.06 -47.62 10.42
C ARG A 767 6.54 -49.02 10.73
N GLY A 768 5.28 -49.14 11.12
CA GLY A 768 4.69 -50.40 11.56
C GLY A 768 5.14 -50.75 12.98
N VAL A 769 4.42 -51.70 13.59
CA VAL A 769 4.69 -52.21 14.95
C VAL A 769 6.15 -52.65 15.12
N GLY A 770 6.68 -53.45 14.19
CA GLY A 770 8.07 -53.94 14.28
C GLY A 770 9.12 -52.83 14.13
N GLY A 771 8.82 -51.78 13.34
CA GLY A 771 9.70 -50.61 13.23
C GLY A 771 9.72 -49.80 14.52
N ALA A 772 8.56 -49.59 15.14
CA ALA A 772 8.46 -48.92 16.44
C ALA A 772 9.25 -49.66 17.53
N GLN A 773 9.09 -50.98 17.61
CA GLN A 773 9.81 -51.81 18.58
C GLN A 773 11.33 -51.80 18.36
N ALA A 774 11.78 -51.87 17.11
CA ALA A 774 13.22 -51.80 16.79
C ALA A 774 13.83 -50.45 17.17
N ILE A 775 13.12 -49.34 16.90
CA ILE A 775 13.56 -47.99 17.29
C ILE A 775 13.67 -47.89 18.81
N LEU A 776 12.64 -48.30 19.55
CA LEU A 776 12.63 -48.24 21.01
C LEU A 776 13.72 -49.13 21.63
N ASN A 777 13.94 -50.32 21.09
CA ASN A 777 15.01 -51.20 21.56
C ASN A 777 16.40 -50.57 21.35
N SER A 778 16.61 -49.90 20.21
CA SER A 778 17.88 -49.22 19.94
C SER A 778 18.21 -48.10 20.93
N MET A 779 17.19 -47.48 21.54
CA MET A 779 17.41 -46.46 22.57
C MET A 779 18.10 -47.03 23.83
N SER A 780 17.97 -48.34 24.09
CA SER A 780 18.61 -49.03 25.21
C SER A 780 19.90 -49.77 24.82
N GLY A 781 20.41 -49.52 23.60
CA GLY A 781 21.68 -50.02 23.09
C GLY A 781 21.58 -51.31 22.25
N ASP A 782 20.40 -51.75 21.86
CA ASP A 782 20.22 -52.89 20.95
C ASP A 782 20.45 -52.49 19.47
N ASP A 783 20.78 -53.45 18.61
CA ASP A 783 20.98 -53.19 17.17
C ASP A 783 19.69 -52.70 16.48
N ILE A 784 19.81 -51.74 15.56
CA ILE A 784 18.71 -51.05 14.85
C ILE A 784 17.88 -52.01 13.95
N VAL A 785 18.35 -53.24 13.70
CA VAL A 785 17.80 -54.14 12.68
C VAL A 785 16.79 -55.14 13.26
N LYS A 786 15.50 -54.78 13.15
CA LYS A 786 14.29 -55.63 13.28
C LYS A 786 14.28 -56.62 14.46
N SER A 787 14.22 -56.10 15.69
CA SER A 787 13.65 -56.90 16.78
C SER A 787 12.16 -57.15 16.53
N SER A 788 11.69 -58.37 16.79
CA SER A 788 10.29 -58.76 16.62
C SER A 788 9.41 -58.41 17.83
N GLN A 789 10.01 -58.00 18.97
CA GLN A 789 9.31 -57.63 20.20
C GLN A 789 10.10 -56.59 21.01
N LEU A 790 9.39 -55.75 21.76
CA LEU A 790 9.97 -54.80 22.70
C LEU A 790 10.53 -55.56 23.93
N THR A 791 11.78 -55.33 24.32
CA THR A 791 12.39 -56.07 25.45
C THR A 791 12.04 -55.44 26.80
N GLU A 792 12.00 -56.24 27.87
CA GLU A 792 11.76 -55.72 29.24
C GLU A 792 12.81 -54.68 29.65
N LYS A 793 14.06 -54.86 29.22
CA LYS A 793 15.15 -53.91 29.43
C LYS A 793 14.83 -52.55 28.78
N SER A 794 14.34 -52.55 27.54
CA SER A 794 13.96 -51.31 26.85
C SER A 794 12.74 -50.65 27.48
N ILE A 795 11.77 -51.43 27.94
CA ILE A 795 10.58 -50.92 28.64
C ILE A 795 11.01 -50.21 29.94
N ASP A 796 11.82 -50.86 30.77
CA ASP A 796 12.31 -50.28 32.02
C ASP A 796 13.18 -49.04 31.78
N TYR A 797 14.04 -49.08 30.76
CA TYR A 797 14.89 -47.95 30.37
C TYR A 797 14.08 -46.73 29.93
N VAL A 798 13.09 -46.92 29.05
CA VAL A 798 12.24 -45.84 28.54
C VAL A 798 11.26 -45.34 29.61
N GLU A 799 10.72 -46.21 30.45
CA GLU A 799 9.76 -45.80 31.50
C GLU A 799 10.43 -44.90 32.54
N LYS A 800 11.69 -45.18 32.91
CA LYS A 800 12.48 -44.38 33.87
C LYS A 800 13.00 -43.06 33.31
N MET A 801 13.05 -42.91 31.98
CA MET A 801 13.53 -41.69 31.32
C MET A 801 12.53 -40.54 31.50
N GLY A 802 13.01 -39.33 31.78
CA GLY A 802 12.15 -38.14 31.83
C GLY A 802 11.45 -37.89 30.49
N SER A 803 10.26 -37.30 30.48
CA SER A 803 9.45 -37.17 29.26
C SER A 803 10.15 -36.34 28.19
N SER A 804 10.77 -35.23 28.59
CA SER A 804 11.57 -34.38 27.69
C SER A 804 12.80 -35.10 27.13
N GLU A 805 13.48 -35.87 27.98
CA GLU A 805 14.65 -36.66 27.59
C GLU A 805 14.26 -37.77 26.59
N PHE A 806 13.16 -38.46 26.85
CA PHE A 806 12.62 -39.48 25.97
C PHE A 806 12.31 -38.94 24.57
N GLN A 807 11.58 -37.82 24.47
CA GLN A 807 11.22 -37.27 23.16
C GLN A 807 12.46 -36.87 22.36
N ASN A 808 13.44 -36.24 22.99
CA ASN A 808 14.70 -35.84 22.34
C ASN A 808 15.53 -37.05 21.88
N ASN A 809 15.66 -38.07 22.73
CA ASN A 809 16.37 -39.30 22.39
C ASN A 809 15.66 -40.07 21.27
N LEU A 810 14.33 -40.06 21.28
CA LEU A 810 13.52 -40.74 20.27
C LEU A 810 13.67 -40.10 18.88
N VAL A 811 13.76 -38.77 18.77
CA VAL A 811 14.02 -38.10 17.48
C VAL A 811 15.31 -38.64 16.85
N SER A 812 16.38 -38.71 17.64
CA SER A 812 17.68 -39.22 17.18
C SER A 812 17.60 -40.69 16.77
N ALA A 813 16.93 -41.52 17.57
CA ALA A 813 16.74 -42.94 17.28
C ALA A 813 15.94 -43.16 15.98
N ARG A 814 14.90 -42.35 15.72
CA ARG A 814 14.11 -42.41 14.48
C ARG A 814 14.93 -42.05 13.25
N LEU A 815 15.73 -40.99 13.33
CA LEU A 815 16.59 -40.56 12.21
C LEU A 815 17.66 -41.61 11.91
N ASN A 816 18.28 -42.19 12.95
CA ASN A 816 19.26 -43.26 12.79
C ASN A 816 18.64 -44.51 12.17
N TYR A 817 17.44 -44.90 12.61
CA TYR A 817 16.69 -46.00 12.00
C TYR A 817 16.39 -45.75 10.53
N ASP A 818 15.83 -44.59 10.20
CA ASP A 818 15.48 -44.26 8.82
C ASP A 818 16.70 -44.21 7.90
N LYS A 819 17.82 -43.66 8.38
CA LYS A 819 19.08 -43.65 7.65
C LYS A 819 19.63 -45.05 7.45
N SER A 820 19.57 -45.89 8.48
CA SER A 820 20.06 -47.27 8.40
C SER A 820 19.23 -48.16 7.49
N ILE A 821 17.90 -47.98 7.48
CA ILE A 821 16.99 -48.86 6.75
C ILE A 821 16.76 -48.38 5.31
N TYR A 822 16.64 -47.06 5.10
CA TYR A 822 16.26 -46.49 3.81
C TYR A 822 17.39 -45.66 3.16
N GLY A 823 18.51 -45.45 3.83
CA GLY A 823 19.61 -44.58 3.36
C GLY A 823 20.23 -44.97 2.01
N SER A 824 20.14 -46.23 1.62
CA SER A 824 20.61 -46.74 0.34
C SER A 824 19.48 -46.98 -0.68
N THR A 825 18.23 -46.67 -0.33
CA THR A 825 17.06 -46.93 -1.19
C THR A 825 16.89 -45.82 -2.23
N THR A 826 16.68 -46.18 -3.48
CA THR A 826 16.28 -45.25 -4.55
C THR A 826 14.76 -45.16 -4.61
N THR A 827 14.23 -43.93 -4.68
CA THR A 827 12.80 -43.65 -4.81
C THR A 827 12.53 -42.80 -6.05
N VAL A 828 11.39 -43.02 -6.70
CA VAL A 828 11.01 -42.27 -7.91
C VAL A 828 9.82 -41.38 -7.59
N LYS A 829 9.97 -40.07 -7.84
CA LYS A 829 8.89 -39.08 -7.70
C LYS A 829 8.84 -38.21 -8.94
N ASN A 830 7.66 -38.07 -9.53
CA ASN A 830 7.44 -37.34 -10.79
C ASN A 830 8.38 -37.78 -11.94
N GLY A 831 8.70 -39.07 -12.01
CA GLY A 831 9.57 -39.64 -13.06
C GLY A 831 11.08 -39.45 -12.85
N VAL A 832 11.50 -38.84 -11.73
CA VAL A 832 12.92 -38.66 -11.39
C VAL A 832 13.30 -39.55 -10.20
N SER A 833 14.42 -40.26 -10.33
CA SER A 833 14.98 -41.13 -9.29
C SER A 833 15.88 -40.35 -8.34
N TYR A 834 15.66 -40.49 -7.04
CA TYR A 834 16.45 -39.88 -5.97
C TYR A 834 16.89 -40.93 -4.95
N ASN A 835 18.03 -40.70 -4.28
CA ASN A 835 18.29 -41.39 -3.02
C ASN A 835 17.24 -40.93 -1.98
N TRP A 836 16.60 -41.89 -1.30
CA TRP A 836 15.49 -41.62 -0.40
C TRP A 836 15.89 -40.73 0.78
N TRP A 837 17.07 -40.95 1.37
CA TRP A 837 17.53 -40.19 2.52
C TRP A 837 17.87 -38.75 2.15
N ASP A 838 18.57 -38.57 1.03
CA ASP A 838 18.93 -37.22 0.57
C ASP A 838 17.68 -36.39 0.25
N HIS A 839 16.63 -37.03 -0.26
CA HIS A 839 15.38 -36.35 -0.60
C HIS A 839 14.49 -36.06 0.62
N TYR A 840 14.39 -36.96 1.59
CA TYR A 840 13.41 -36.86 2.68
C TYR A 840 13.97 -36.48 4.06
N SER A 841 15.28 -36.60 4.31
CA SER A 841 15.89 -36.42 5.63
C SER A 841 15.55 -35.08 6.29
N THR A 842 15.70 -33.96 5.57
CA THR A 842 15.38 -32.62 6.09
C THR A 842 13.90 -32.51 6.52
N GLY A 843 12.98 -33.05 5.72
CA GLY A 843 11.56 -33.06 6.03
C GLY A 843 11.23 -33.94 7.23
N LEU A 844 11.86 -35.11 7.33
CA LEU A 844 11.70 -36.03 8.45
C LEU A 844 12.23 -35.45 9.76
N THR A 845 13.41 -34.82 9.75
CA THR A 845 13.97 -34.14 10.94
C THR A 845 13.01 -33.08 11.46
N LYS A 846 12.48 -32.22 10.56
CA LYS A 846 11.50 -31.20 10.95
C LYS A 846 10.22 -31.80 11.51
N ARG A 847 9.70 -32.87 10.88
CA ARG A 847 8.51 -33.58 11.34
C ARG A 847 8.72 -34.18 12.74
N TYR A 848 9.85 -34.86 12.97
CA TYR A 848 10.11 -35.53 14.25
C TYR A 848 10.31 -34.54 15.40
N ASN A 849 10.96 -33.41 15.15
CA ASN A 849 11.07 -32.34 16.15
C ASN A 849 9.70 -31.73 16.50
N ASN A 850 8.83 -31.55 15.51
CA ASN A 850 7.48 -31.03 15.75
C ASN A 850 6.62 -32.04 16.54
N GLU A 851 6.67 -33.32 16.17
CA GLU A 851 5.97 -34.39 16.88
C GLU A 851 6.47 -34.52 18.33
N ALA A 852 7.78 -34.45 18.57
CA ALA A 852 8.36 -34.46 19.91
C ALA A 852 7.83 -33.32 20.79
N ALA A 853 7.79 -32.09 20.27
CA ALA A 853 7.25 -30.94 20.97
C ALA A 853 5.73 -31.01 21.19
N GLU A 854 5.00 -31.68 20.29
CA GLU A 854 3.56 -31.91 20.43
C GLU A 854 3.28 -32.98 21.49
N PHE A 855 3.98 -34.11 21.45
CA PHE A 855 3.75 -35.22 22.37
C PHE A 855 4.16 -34.92 23.79
N LEU A 856 5.16 -34.06 23.99
CA LEU A 856 5.54 -33.58 25.31
C LEU A 856 4.40 -32.87 26.05
N LYS A 857 3.44 -32.28 25.32
CA LYS A 857 2.26 -31.62 25.93
C LYS A 857 1.30 -32.59 26.61
N PHE A 858 1.39 -33.89 26.31
CA PHE A 858 0.59 -34.93 26.98
C PHE A 858 1.30 -35.51 28.21
N SER A 859 2.59 -35.22 28.38
CA SER A 859 3.36 -35.62 29.56
C SER A 859 3.07 -34.66 30.71
N GLY A 860 2.95 -35.18 31.93
CA GLY A 860 2.63 -34.39 33.13
C GLY A 860 3.81 -33.61 33.72
N GLU A 861 4.84 -33.33 32.91
CA GLU A 861 6.08 -32.59 33.27
C GLU A 861 6.01 -31.11 32.88
#